data_AF-A0A0L8HDF0-F1
#
_entry.id   AF-A0A0L8HDF0-F1
#
_cell.length_a   1.000
_cell.length_b   1.000
_cell.length_c   1.000
_cell.angle_alpha   90.00
_cell.angle_beta   90.00
_cell.angle_gamma   90.00
#
_symmetry.space_group_name_H-M   'P 1'
#
loop_
_entity.id
_entity.type
_entity.pdbx_description
1 polymer ?
#
loop_
_entity_poly.entity_id
_entity_poly.type
_entity_poly.pdbx_seq_one_letter_code
_entity_poly.pdbx_strand_id
1 'polypeptide(L)'
;MDRTYSYSMLIKWLDTFNIEAPYHNTEELSTGIAMSQILNKIDPKFFHDQWLMSMYSDPGNNRKQRAANLQKILSRVQEFFSSLPNLRNRGFPLPDINAIAETSSMKELVSFLQLILVCAMYCEENTHIHQIMEMEESVQQVVMQLLKEVVNEDGTSSMNDSFSAISDNFDPEDNVDGSYQLGRADDQLRRTLDELRNVKEANEELTKRCHFLDEQMTSLQDEKITLSSEVDRLSERLNQAENLDDPGTPAGRRCQQLQRQTERLQEEVLKLESARDNCIARLDIMTEEFRDLQQKNIELNQQADEARSLKDEVDELRYLASQQARNETLIQSYKRKLEEMGELRNKVNELHESNNKHIEEKISMETELRKFTQQKSQLDLMVSQITKLENDLAYQTQRADKNEVDYRMAKNKLTNLQKEKEKLENERDAMKEVIEEDQERSCTLQTLTSLEHQEKFVGSLFTETEMLSIPLNIKEKLMRLAIENRDLKSSQSGDDEQSEMLRKMLDESNSKRNELEADLRLSRQKNLEQQALLEELQVSQTTADVTSTELTELKKVISEQKRQVQSVETEVSEKKHQIEELDRQRSLDAEQIHRLQEQLNKKDDELKKMEEMYRRYLQKAKAVFKSLDIKQNPASGPEVQALRNQLDEKQKLIDHLEKDYEKSKVMREEEEKLIITAWYNLSRQLQRRAVDEKLSHNNSGQSFLTKQRQVHGRRI
;
A
#
# COMPACT_ATOMS: atom_id res chain seq x y z
N MET A 1 16.91 11.74 67.87
CA MET A 1 15.71 12.59 67.72
C MET A 1 14.54 11.76 67.21
N ASP A 2 13.32 12.25 67.37
CA ASP A 2 12.22 11.85 66.49
C ASP A 2 12.51 12.39 65.07
N ARG A 3 12.60 11.48 64.08
CA ARG A 3 12.88 11.84 62.68
C ARG A 3 11.74 12.65 62.05
N THR A 4 10.52 12.56 62.60
CA THR A 4 9.36 13.38 62.21
C THR A 4 9.57 14.86 62.52
N TYR A 5 10.13 15.17 63.70
CA TYR A 5 10.49 16.53 64.08
C TYR A 5 11.65 17.06 63.22
N SER A 6 12.69 16.24 62.99
CA SER A 6 13.78 16.61 62.08
C SER A 6 13.28 16.89 60.66
N TYR A 7 12.35 16.09 60.14
CA TYR A 7 11.72 16.31 58.83
C TYR A 7 10.94 17.63 58.79
N SER A 8 10.10 17.93 59.79
CA SER A 8 9.29 19.17 59.78
C SER A 8 10.13 20.44 59.88
N MET A 9 11.26 20.42 60.60
CA MET A 9 12.21 21.55 60.63
C MET A 9 13.01 21.68 59.32
N LEU A 10 13.30 20.58 58.63
CA LEU A 10 13.92 20.63 57.30
C LEU A 10 12.94 21.17 56.23
N ILE A 11 11.65 20.85 56.29
CA ILE A 11 10.65 21.45 55.39
C ILE A 11 10.56 22.98 55.60
N LYS A 12 10.54 23.46 56.86
CA LYS A 12 10.64 24.91 57.16
C LYS A 12 11.86 25.58 56.50
N TRP A 13 12.98 24.85 56.38
CA TRP A 13 14.18 25.36 55.69
C TRP A 13 14.01 25.34 54.16
N LEU A 14 13.35 24.34 53.58
CA LEU A 14 13.04 24.31 52.15
C LEU A 14 12.08 25.43 51.70
N ASP A 15 11.16 25.86 52.57
CA ASP A 15 10.26 27.00 52.31
C ASP A 15 11.04 28.27 51.89
N THR A 16 12.27 28.45 52.40
CA THR A 16 13.12 29.63 52.11
C THR A 16 13.57 29.74 50.64
N PHE A 17 13.51 28.64 49.87
CA PHE A 17 13.96 28.60 48.47
C PHE A 17 12.87 28.96 47.45
N ASN A 18 11.61 29.10 47.88
CA ASN A 18 10.44 29.49 47.06
C ASN A 18 10.35 28.74 45.71
N ILE A 19 10.05 27.44 45.80
CA ILE A 19 10.15 26.44 44.74
C ILE A 19 8.79 26.25 44.03
N GLU A 20 8.80 25.96 42.71
CA GLU A 20 7.57 25.79 41.91
C GLU A 20 6.91 24.40 42.07
N ALA A 21 7.68 23.35 42.31
CA ALA A 21 7.16 22.00 42.55
C ALA A 21 6.61 21.83 43.97
N PRO A 22 5.62 20.93 44.21
CA PRO A 22 5.15 20.61 45.55
C PRO A 22 6.17 19.74 46.33
N TYR A 23 6.25 19.95 47.64
CA TYR A 23 7.20 19.26 48.54
C TYR A 23 6.70 19.10 49.99
N HIS A 24 5.43 19.40 50.27
CA HIS A 24 4.91 19.42 51.64
C HIS A 24 4.61 18.00 52.17
N ASN A 25 4.28 17.07 51.28
CA ASN A 25 4.09 15.65 51.60
C ASN A 25 5.35 14.81 51.29
N THR A 26 5.60 13.75 52.04
CA THR A 26 6.75 12.84 51.81
C THR A 26 6.69 12.18 50.43
N GLU A 27 5.48 11.89 49.93
CA GLU A 27 5.29 11.33 48.58
C GLU A 27 5.63 12.32 47.47
N GLU A 28 5.33 13.62 47.65
CA GLU A 28 5.66 14.68 46.68
C GLU A 28 7.18 14.85 46.60
N LEU A 29 7.84 14.94 47.76
CA LEU A 29 9.28 15.04 47.85
C LEU A 29 10.00 13.80 47.28
N SER A 30 9.40 12.61 47.39
CA SER A 30 9.92 11.36 46.79
C SER A 30 10.02 11.36 45.26
N THR A 31 9.43 12.35 44.57
CA THR A 31 9.55 12.52 43.10
C THR A 31 10.93 12.99 42.66
N GLY A 32 11.70 13.58 43.58
CA GLY A 32 13.00 14.22 43.32
C GLY A 32 12.94 15.59 42.64
N ILE A 33 11.78 16.04 42.14
CA ILE A 33 11.70 17.32 41.37
C ILE A 33 12.01 18.52 42.27
N ALA A 34 11.37 18.62 43.43
CA ALA A 34 11.65 19.73 44.35
C ALA A 34 13.12 19.73 44.80
N MET A 35 13.67 18.56 45.17
CA MET A 35 15.08 18.38 45.54
C MET A 35 16.05 18.90 44.47
N SER A 36 15.77 18.66 43.18
CA SER A 36 16.63 19.14 42.10
C SER A 36 16.46 20.63 41.79
N GLN A 37 15.25 21.18 41.93
CA GLN A 37 15.03 22.62 41.88
C GLN A 37 15.76 23.34 43.03
N ILE A 38 15.78 22.77 44.25
CA ILE A 38 16.57 23.28 45.38
C ILE A 38 18.07 23.28 45.05
N LEU A 39 18.60 22.18 44.53
CA LEU A 39 20.02 22.10 44.16
C LEU A 39 20.41 23.11 43.06
N ASN A 40 19.54 23.32 42.07
CA ASN A 40 19.70 24.39 41.06
C ASN A 40 19.71 25.80 41.68
N LYS A 41 18.96 26.04 42.76
CA LYS A 41 19.02 27.32 43.52
C LYS A 41 20.29 27.44 44.38
N ILE A 42 20.81 26.35 44.93
CA ILE A 42 22.02 26.32 45.77
C ILE A 42 23.28 26.64 44.98
N ASP A 43 23.46 26.03 43.81
CA ASP A 43 24.56 26.34 42.90
C ASP A 43 24.11 26.22 41.44
N PRO A 44 23.68 27.34 40.81
CA PRO A 44 23.30 27.36 39.40
C PRO A 44 24.46 27.04 38.43
N LYS A 45 25.72 27.15 38.87
CA LYS A 45 26.90 26.83 38.05
C LYS A 45 27.08 25.31 37.96
N PHE A 46 26.92 24.62 39.08
CA PHE A 46 27.09 23.16 39.15
C PHE A 46 25.80 22.39 38.81
N PHE A 47 24.65 22.81 39.33
CA PHE A 47 23.33 22.18 39.11
C PHE A 47 22.52 22.91 38.02
N HIS A 48 23.20 23.23 36.92
CA HIS A 48 22.71 24.02 35.79
C HIS A 48 21.38 23.52 35.18
N ASP A 49 20.61 24.41 34.58
CA ASP A 49 19.25 24.15 34.04
C ASP A 49 19.19 22.97 33.07
N GLN A 50 20.25 22.72 32.30
CA GLN A 50 20.32 21.59 31.37
C GLN A 50 20.39 20.21 32.07
N TRP A 51 20.85 20.16 33.33
CA TRP A 51 20.74 18.99 34.20
C TRP A 51 19.34 18.91 34.82
N LEU A 52 18.74 20.05 35.21
CA LEU A 52 17.36 20.12 35.68
C LEU A 52 16.38 19.54 34.64
N MET A 53 16.56 19.91 33.36
CA MET A 53 15.81 19.37 32.20
C MET A 53 16.09 17.89 31.87
N SER A 54 17.01 17.22 32.57
CA SER A 54 17.29 15.78 32.39
C SER A 54 16.36 14.88 33.23
N MET A 55 15.68 15.43 34.24
CA MET A 55 14.75 14.66 35.08
C MET A 55 13.36 14.55 34.46
N TYR A 56 12.64 13.48 34.83
CA TYR A 56 11.27 13.28 34.41
C TYR A 56 10.38 14.32 35.11
N SER A 57 9.77 15.20 34.31
CA SER A 57 8.98 16.36 34.79
C SER A 57 7.63 15.98 35.42
N ASP A 58 7.12 14.80 35.12
CA ASP A 58 6.03 14.16 35.87
C ASP A 58 6.32 12.65 36.00
N PRO A 59 6.91 12.20 37.13
CA PRO A 59 7.09 10.78 37.43
C PRO A 59 5.83 10.16 38.07
N GLY A 60 4.76 10.94 38.32
CA GLY A 60 3.50 10.49 38.93
C GLY A 60 3.69 9.51 40.08
N ASN A 61 3.08 8.33 39.96
CA ASN A 61 3.26 7.19 40.87
C ASN A 61 4.22 6.11 40.32
N ASN A 62 5.00 6.42 39.29
CA ASN A 62 5.93 5.49 38.65
C ASN A 62 7.23 5.40 39.44
N ARG A 63 7.29 4.46 40.39
CA ARG A 63 8.46 4.18 41.25
C ARG A 63 9.79 4.15 40.49
N LYS A 64 9.83 3.57 39.29
CA LYS A 64 11.03 3.53 38.42
C LYS A 64 11.50 4.92 37.97
N GLN A 65 10.59 5.86 37.69
CA GLN A 65 10.94 7.24 37.33
C GLN A 65 11.33 8.05 38.56
N ARG A 66 10.67 7.86 39.71
CA ARG A 66 11.10 8.42 41.01
C ARG A 66 12.52 7.99 41.37
N ALA A 67 12.80 6.69 41.34
CA ALA A 67 14.13 6.12 41.58
C ALA A 67 15.19 6.66 40.59
N ALA A 68 14.87 6.77 39.30
CA ALA A 68 15.78 7.32 38.29
C ALA A 68 16.08 8.81 38.51
N ASN A 69 15.09 9.62 38.91
CA ASN A 69 15.32 11.02 39.31
C ASN A 69 16.25 11.09 40.54
N LEU A 70 15.95 10.33 41.59
CA LEU A 70 16.74 10.29 42.82
C LEU A 70 18.18 9.77 42.61
N GLN A 71 18.38 8.79 41.71
CA GLN A 71 19.72 8.34 41.29
C GLN A 71 20.49 9.47 40.59
N LYS A 72 19.88 10.16 39.61
CA LYS A 72 20.52 11.32 38.94
C LYS A 72 20.90 12.43 39.92
N ILE A 73 20.12 12.61 40.99
CA ILE A 73 20.41 13.59 42.04
C ILE A 73 21.55 13.10 42.93
N LEU A 74 21.49 11.88 43.46
CA LEU A 74 22.55 11.37 44.36
C LEU A 74 23.91 11.32 43.66
N SER A 75 23.98 10.84 42.42
CA SER A 75 25.24 10.82 41.67
C SER A 75 25.80 12.22 41.42
N ARG A 76 24.95 13.22 41.14
CA ARG A 76 25.40 14.61 40.95
C ARG A 76 25.86 15.25 42.26
N VAL A 77 25.23 14.91 43.39
CA VAL A 77 25.64 15.34 44.74
C VAL A 77 26.97 14.67 45.16
N GLN A 78 27.18 13.39 44.85
CA GLN A 78 28.46 12.69 45.05
C GLN A 78 29.59 13.31 44.20
N GLU A 79 29.30 13.71 42.96
CA GLU A 79 30.23 14.43 42.09
C GLU A 79 30.60 15.81 42.66
N PHE A 80 29.63 16.53 43.23
CA PHE A 80 29.85 17.80 43.94
C PHE A 80 30.77 17.62 45.17
N PHE A 81 30.51 16.63 46.03
CA PHE A 81 31.41 16.36 47.16
C PHE A 81 32.81 15.89 46.72
N SER A 82 32.91 15.21 45.57
CA SER A 82 34.18 14.76 44.99
C SER A 82 35.00 15.92 44.38
N SER A 83 34.37 17.02 43.97
CA SER A 83 35.05 18.21 43.45
C SER A 83 35.60 19.11 44.55
N LEU A 84 35.00 19.06 45.75
CA LEU A 84 35.40 19.85 46.92
C LEU A 84 36.52 19.15 47.73
N PRO A 85 37.75 19.72 47.81
CA PRO A 85 38.87 19.07 48.51
C PRO A 85 38.59 18.71 49.96
N ASN A 86 37.77 19.53 50.65
CA ASN A 86 37.45 19.38 52.07
C ASN A 86 36.47 18.24 52.37
N LEU A 87 35.77 17.69 51.35
CA LEU A 87 34.77 16.64 51.50
C LEU A 87 35.16 15.32 50.80
N ARG A 88 36.18 15.35 49.95
CA ARG A 88 36.59 14.27 49.04
C ARG A 88 36.82 12.89 49.67
N ASN A 89 37.15 12.85 50.96
CA ASN A 89 37.44 11.62 51.71
C ASN A 89 36.38 11.28 52.78
N ARG A 90 35.26 12.01 52.87
CA ARG A 90 34.25 11.79 53.91
C ARG A 90 33.21 10.74 53.51
N GLY A 91 33.05 9.72 54.34
CA GLY A 91 32.19 8.56 54.11
C GLY A 91 30.70 8.83 54.37
N PHE A 92 30.10 9.79 53.66
CA PHE A 92 28.69 10.15 53.85
C PHE A 92 27.75 8.93 53.75
N PRO A 93 26.84 8.73 54.72
CA PRO A 93 25.87 7.62 54.67
C PRO A 93 24.90 7.83 53.50
N LEU A 94 24.97 6.94 52.51
CA LEU A 94 24.15 7.04 51.31
C LEU A 94 22.69 6.59 51.60
N PRO A 95 21.67 7.40 51.30
CA PRO A 95 20.27 7.05 51.54
C PRO A 95 19.79 5.96 50.56
N ASP A 96 18.94 5.04 51.02
CA ASP A 96 18.36 4.02 50.13
C ASP A 96 17.30 4.62 49.20
N ILE A 97 17.70 4.81 47.94
CA ILE A 97 16.86 5.35 46.88
C ILE A 97 15.62 4.47 46.62
N ASN A 98 15.73 3.15 46.77
CA ASN A 98 14.59 2.25 46.55
C ASN A 98 13.58 2.40 47.69
N ALA A 99 14.04 2.46 48.95
CA ALA A 99 13.17 2.75 50.09
C ALA A 99 12.44 4.09 49.93
N ILE A 100 13.10 5.15 49.43
CA ILE A 100 12.45 6.43 49.13
C ILE A 100 11.42 6.27 47.99
N ALA A 101 11.81 5.66 46.86
CA ALA A 101 10.97 5.58 45.67
C ALA A 101 9.78 4.60 45.77
N GLU A 102 9.86 3.60 46.66
CA GLU A 102 8.82 2.59 46.85
C GLU A 102 7.95 2.81 48.10
N THR A 103 8.51 3.37 49.17
CA THR A 103 7.83 3.49 50.48
C THR A 103 7.76 4.92 51.03
N SER A 104 8.31 5.91 50.31
CA SER A 104 8.39 7.32 50.76
C SER A 104 9.03 7.46 52.15
N SER A 105 10.02 6.61 52.46
CA SER A 105 10.59 6.46 53.79
C SER A 105 11.14 7.77 54.35
N MET A 106 10.47 8.31 55.38
CA MET A 106 10.84 9.57 56.01
C MET A 106 12.26 9.55 56.60
N LYS A 107 12.74 8.39 57.08
CA LYS A 107 14.13 8.25 57.58
C LYS A 107 15.14 8.52 56.47
N GLU A 108 14.94 7.91 55.30
CA GLU A 108 15.85 8.04 54.16
C GLU A 108 15.69 9.39 53.46
N LEU A 109 14.47 9.96 53.41
CA LEU A 109 14.24 11.33 52.96
C LEU A 109 14.97 12.36 53.83
N VAL A 110 14.97 12.22 55.17
CA VAL A 110 15.77 13.08 56.06
C VAL A 110 17.26 12.94 55.76
N SER A 111 17.78 11.72 55.59
CA SER A 111 19.19 11.49 55.20
C SER A 111 19.51 12.13 53.84
N PHE A 112 18.60 12.07 52.86
CA PHE A 112 18.78 12.68 51.55
C PHE A 112 18.79 14.22 51.62
N LEU A 113 17.84 14.82 52.36
CA LEU A 113 17.82 16.26 52.62
C LEU A 113 19.06 16.73 53.39
N GLN A 114 19.61 15.90 54.28
CA GLN A 114 20.84 16.17 55.01
C GLN A 114 22.06 16.28 54.07
N LEU A 115 22.11 15.52 52.96
CA LEU A 115 23.13 15.72 51.92
C LEU A 115 22.92 17.02 51.13
N ILE A 116 21.68 17.38 50.80
CA ILE A 116 21.35 18.66 50.13
C ILE A 116 21.68 19.86 51.02
N LEU A 117 21.49 19.74 52.34
CA LEU A 117 21.91 20.72 53.33
C LEU A 117 23.44 20.87 53.38
N VAL A 118 24.20 19.78 53.26
CA VAL A 118 25.66 19.86 53.11
C VAL A 118 26.04 20.56 51.80
N CYS A 119 25.35 20.32 50.67
CA CYS A 119 25.56 21.12 49.45
C CYS A 119 25.33 22.62 49.69
N ALA A 120 24.27 22.99 50.41
CA ALA A 120 23.94 24.39 50.75
C ALA A 120 24.91 25.06 51.73
N MET A 121 25.75 24.29 52.44
CA MET A 121 26.75 24.82 53.37
C MET A 121 28.18 24.84 52.82
N TYR A 122 28.44 24.13 51.71
CA TYR A 122 29.77 24.04 51.07
C TYR A 122 29.78 24.56 49.61
N CYS A 123 28.74 25.26 49.18
CA CYS A 123 28.73 26.04 47.94
C CYS A 123 29.67 27.26 48.01
N GLU A 124 30.22 27.70 46.87
CA GLU A 124 31.17 28.83 46.81
C GLU A 124 30.58 30.13 47.38
N GLU A 125 29.28 30.33 47.16
CA GLU A 125 28.54 31.50 47.60
C GLU A 125 27.89 31.19 48.95
N ASN A 126 28.44 31.77 50.02
CA ASN A 126 28.04 31.53 51.42
C ASN A 126 26.69 32.20 51.79
N THR A 127 25.83 32.44 50.79
CA THR A 127 24.51 33.08 50.89
C THR A 127 23.53 32.25 51.72
N HIS A 128 23.49 30.94 51.47
CA HIS A 128 22.54 30.04 52.13
C HIS A 128 22.86 29.81 53.62
N ILE A 129 24.12 29.99 54.05
CA ILE A 129 24.49 30.02 55.47
C ILE A 129 23.83 31.20 56.18
N HIS A 130 23.80 32.39 55.55
CA HIS A 130 23.14 33.57 56.11
C HIS A 130 21.61 33.35 56.19
N GLN A 131 21.00 32.76 55.17
CA GLN A 131 19.57 32.40 55.22
C GLN A 131 19.24 31.43 56.36
N ILE A 132 20.10 30.44 56.62
CA ILE A 132 19.96 29.54 57.78
C ILE A 132 20.08 30.33 59.10
N MET A 133 20.98 31.30 59.20
CA MET A 133 21.15 32.15 60.39
C MET A 133 20.03 33.17 60.63
N GLU A 134 19.18 33.44 59.64
CA GLU A 134 17.98 34.28 59.78
C GLU A 134 16.73 33.49 60.21
N MET A 135 16.80 32.15 60.28
CA MET A 135 15.68 31.29 60.66
C MET A 135 15.38 31.27 62.17
N GLU A 136 14.21 30.74 62.53
CA GLU A 136 13.83 30.42 63.91
C GLU A 136 14.89 29.53 64.61
N GLU A 137 15.25 29.86 65.86
CA GLU A 137 16.32 29.16 66.60
C GLU A 137 16.12 27.64 66.67
N SER A 138 14.86 27.19 66.75
CA SER A 138 14.49 25.77 66.75
C SER A 138 14.92 25.03 65.47
N VAL A 139 14.92 25.71 64.32
CA VAL A 139 15.41 25.20 63.03
C VAL A 139 16.94 25.24 63.01
N GLN A 140 17.55 26.35 63.46
CA GLN A 140 19.01 26.49 63.51
C GLN A 140 19.68 25.40 64.37
N GLN A 141 19.11 25.09 65.55
CA GLN A 141 19.61 24.02 66.43
C GLN A 141 19.54 22.65 65.76
N VAL A 142 18.44 22.32 65.06
CA VAL A 142 18.28 21.04 64.35
C VAL A 142 19.23 20.96 63.14
N VAL A 143 19.33 22.01 62.32
CA VAL A 143 20.25 22.10 61.18
C VAL A 143 21.71 21.93 61.62
N MET A 144 22.13 22.66 62.66
CA MET A 144 23.49 22.54 63.21
C MET A 144 23.75 21.17 63.86
N GLN A 145 22.75 20.51 64.46
CA GLN A 145 22.93 19.14 64.96
C GLN A 145 23.06 18.15 63.79
N LEU A 146 22.22 18.22 62.76
CA LEU A 146 22.31 17.35 61.58
C LEU A 146 23.64 17.54 60.83
N LEU A 147 24.21 18.74 60.81
CA LEU A 147 25.56 18.97 60.31
C LEU A 147 26.62 18.26 61.19
N LYS A 148 26.54 18.43 62.52
CA LYS A 148 27.49 17.79 63.47
C LYS A 148 27.44 16.27 63.42
N GLU A 149 26.26 15.67 63.19
CA GLU A 149 26.09 14.22 62.98
C GLU A 149 26.77 13.71 61.70
N VAL A 150 27.17 14.58 60.76
CA VAL A 150 27.85 14.25 59.50
C VAL A 150 29.31 14.73 59.44
N VAL A 151 29.71 15.69 60.27
CA VAL A 151 31.05 16.31 60.26
C VAL A 151 32.02 15.68 61.26
N ASN A 152 31.53 14.96 62.28
CA ASN A 152 32.32 14.52 63.44
C ASN A 152 32.82 13.06 63.40
N GLU A 153 32.88 12.41 62.21
CA GLU A 153 33.36 11.02 62.09
C GLU A 153 34.89 10.89 61.95
N ASP A 154 35.64 11.98 62.16
CA ASP A 154 37.11 12.03 62.18
C ASP A 154 37.66 11.78 63.60
N GLY A 155 38.11 10.56 63.89
CA GLY A 155 38.65 10.17 65.20
C GLY A 155 40.19 10.18 65.28
N THR A 156 40.77 11.12 66.03
CA THR A 156 42.17 11.02 66.53
C THR A 156 42.31 11.55 67.96
N SER A 157 43.33 11.08 68.68
CA SER A 157 43.72 11.53 70.03
C SER A 157 45.19 11.20 70.27
N SER A 158 45.86 11.96 71.15
CA SER A 158 47.34 12.04 71.27
C SER A 158 47.99 12.81 70.09
N MET A 159 49.09 13.56 70.25
CA MET A 159 50.09 13.56 71.32
C MET A 159 50.85 14.92 71.44
N ASN A 160 51.56 15.11 72.57
CA ASN A 160 52.68 16.04 72.82
C ASN A 160 52.45 17.57 72.98
N ASP A 161 52.85 18.06 74.15
CA ASP A 161 53.47 19.38 74.41
C ASP A 161 54.57 19.17 75.49
N SER A 162 55.70 19.88 75.43
CA SER A 162 56.84 19.79 76.38
C SER A 162 58.00 20.77 76.11
N PHE A 163 58.25 21.74 77.02
CA PHE A 163 59.62 22.18 77.37
C PHE A 163 59.70 23.09 78.63
N SER A 164 60.78 23.00 79.43
CA SER A 164 61.63 24.12 79.97
C SER A 164 62.35 23.81 81.32
N ALA A 165 63.39 24.62 81.62
CA ALA A 165 64.24 24.72 82.84
C ALA A 165 65.35 23.63 83.01
N ILE A 166 66.51 23.82 83.70
CA ILE A 166 67.07 24.83 84.67
C ILE A 166 68.61 25.01 84.44
N SER A 167 69.28 26.06 84.99
CA SER A 167 70.73 26.04 85.36
C SER A 167 71.19 27.13 86.37
N ASP A 168 71.63 26.73 87.58
CA ASP A 168 72.94 26.95 88.30
C ASP A 168 73.99 28.02 87.88
N ASN A 169 74.99 28.48 88.70
CA ASN A 169 75.29 28.56 90.17
C ASN A 169 76.64 29.34 90.41
N PHE A 170 77.08 29.71 91.65
CA PHE A 170 78.47 30.26 91.91
C PHE A 170 79.05 30.32 93.38
N ASP A 171 80.40 30.17 93.50
CA ASP A 171 81.46 30.62 94.49
C ASP A 171 81.57 30.30 96.02
N PRO A 172 82.82 30.08 96.54
CA PRO A 172 83.24 30.16 97.98
C PRO A 172 84.66 30.78 98.31
N GLU A 173 85.09 30.73 99.60
CA GLU A 173 86.47 30.92 100.20
C GLU A 173 87.10 32.35 100.30
N ASP A 174 88.26 32.65 100.94
CA ASP A 174 88.76 32.54 102.36
C ASP A 174 90.00 33.53 102.54
N ASN A 175 91.01 33.63 103.47
CA ASN A 175 91.57 32.99 104.71
C ASN A 175 92.59 34.00 105.41
N VAL A 176 93.50 33.56 106.33
CA VAL A 176 94.90 34.06 106.66
C VAL A 176 95.26 34.93 107.92
N ASP A 177 95.95 34.26 108.89
CA ASP A 177 97.26 34.52 109.62
C ASP A 177 97.62 35.76 110.53
N GLY A 178 98.57 35.55 111.47
CA GLY A 178 99.40 36.58 112.15
C GLY A 178 100.24 36.13 113.39
N SER A 179 101.57 35.99 113.27
CA SER A 179 102.52 35.39 114.29
C SER A 179 102.97 36.32 115.46
N TYR A 180 103.81 35.96 116.48
CA TYR A 180 105.25 35.60 116.43
C TYR A 180 105.87 34.85 117.67
N GLN A 181 106.64 35.51 118.58
CA GLN A 181 107.73 34.95 119.45
C GLN A 181 107.87 35.75 120.79
N LEU A 182 108.66 35.43 121.84
CA LEU A 182 109.90 34.63 122.00
C LEU A 182 110.17 34.21 123.49
N GLY A 183 110.47 32.94 123.79
CA GLY A 183 110.84 32.42 125.13
C GLY A 183 111.99 31.38 125.21
N ARG A 184 112.60 31.03 124.06
CA ARG A 184 113.94 30.43 123.84
C ARG A 184 114.49 29.19 124.59
N ALA A 185 113.82 28.55 125.55
CA ALA A 185 114.27 27.26 126.11
C ALA A 185 113.12 26.28 126.39
N ASP A 186 112.34 26.47 127.47
CA ASP A 186 111.08 25.74 127.69
C ASP A 186 110.16 25.88 126.48
N ASP A 187 110.18 27.06 125.88
CA ASP A 187 109.52 27.46 124.64
C ASP A 187 109.88 26.58 123.42
N GLN A 188 110.99 25.84 123.45
CA GLN A 188 111.41 24.94 122.37
C GLN A 188 110.94 23.50 122.62
N LEU A 189 110.92 23.04 123.88
CA LEU A 189 110.28 21.78 124.27
C LEU A 189 108.75 21.87 124.20
N ARG A 190 108.20 23.03 124.55
CA ARG A 190 106.78 23.35 124.42
C ARG A 190 106.37 23.49 122.95
N ARG A 191 107.18 24.15 122.10
CA ARG A 191 106.93 24.12 120.65
C ARG A 191 106.95 22.71 120.09
N THR A 192 107.93 21.86 120.42
CA THR A 192 107.90 20.48 119.90
C THR A 192 106.76 19.63 120.45
N LEU A 193 106.26 19.90 121.66
CA LEU A 193 105.03 19.28 122.19
C LEU A 193 103.75 19.82 121.52
N ASP A 194 103.64 21.13 121.31
CA ASP A 194 102.51 21.77 120.64
C ASP A 194 102.51 21.44 119.13
N GLU A 195 103.68 21.31 118.49
CA GLU A 195 103.87 20.82 117.12
C GLU A 195 103.49 19.33 117.01
N LEU A 196 103.95 18.47 117.93
CA LEU A 196 103.58 17.05 117.94
C LEU A 196 102.07 16.87 118.23
N ARG A 197 101.48 17.75 119.04
CA ARG A 197 100.03 17.84 119.24
C ARG A 197 99.32 18.28 117.96
N ASN A 198 99.75 19.35 117.30
CA ASN A 198 99.16 19.82 116.05
C ASN A 198 99.28 18.77 114.94
N VAL A 199 100.41 18.06 114.85
CA VAL A 199 100.61 16.92 113.94
C VAL A 199 99.67 15.76 114.30
N LYS A 200 99.40 15.51 115.58
CA LYS A 200 98.42 14.50 116.01
C LYS A 200 96.98 14.90 115.67
N GLU A 201 96.60 16.15 115.91
CA GLU A 201 95.26 16.68 115.59
C GLU A 201 95.04 16.72 114.07
N ALA A 202 96.05 17.13 113.28
CA ALA A 202 96.03 17.05 111.82
C ALA A 202 96.03 15.61 111.29
N ASN A 203 96.70 14.66 111.97
CA ASN A 203 96.63 13.23 111.60
C ASN A 203 95.25 12.62 111.93
N GLU A 204 94.61 13.02 113.02
CA GLU A 204 93.22 12.66 113.32
C GLU A 204 92.24 13.28 112.31
N GLU A 205 92.49 14.49 111.82
CA GLU A 205 91.71 15.13 110.75
C GLU A 205 91.92 14.45 109.39
N LEU A 206 93.17 14.15 109.01
CA LEU A 206 93.49 13.35 107.82
C LEU A 206 92.85 11.96 107.90
N THR A 207 92.84 11.31 109.07
CA THR A 207 92.19 10.01 109.27
C THR A 207 90.67 10.12 109.04
N LYS A 208 90.01 11.16 109.57
CA LYS A 208 88.58 11.43 109.28
C LYS A 208 88.34 11.70 107.80
N ARG A 209 89.25 12.44 107.13
CA ARG A 209 89.14 12.72 105.69
C ARG A 209 89.35 11.46 104.84
N CYS A 210 90.25 10.56 105.23
CA CYS A 210 90.38 9.23 104.62
C CYS A 210 89.08 8.45 104.76
N HIS A 211 88.53 8.31 105.98
CA HIS A 211 87.26 7.59 106.18
C HIS A 211 86.09 8.20 105.38
N PHE A 212 85.98 9.53 105.31
CA PHE A 212 84.94 10.18 104.49
C PHE A 212 85.17 10.02 102.97
N LEU A 213 86.40 9.81 102.52
CA LEU A 213 86.71 9.44 101.13
C LEU A 213 86.43 7.95 100.88
N ASP A 214 86.72 7.08 101.84
CA ASP A 214 86.40 5.65 101.78
C ASP A 214 84.87 5.44 101.70
N GLU A 215 84.09 6.15 102.53
CA GLU A 215 82.61 6.12 102.52
C GLU A 215 82.01 6.58 101.18
N GLN A 216 82.54 7.66 100.59
CA GLN A 216 82.14 8.09 99.24
C GLN A 216 82.57 7.09 98.17
N MET A 217 83.77 6.52 98.27
CA MET A 217 84.25 5.50 97.32
C MET A 217 83.43 4.22 97.40
N THR A 218 82.94 3.81 98.58
CA THR A 218 81.98 2.69 98.68
C THR A 218 80.62 3.05 98.10
N SER A 219 80.09 4.25 98.37
CA SER A 219 78.80 4.70 97.80
C SER A 219 78.83 4.73 96.27
N LEU A 220 79.90 5.27 95.68
CA LEU A 220 80.10 5.31 94.23
C LEU A 220 80.34 3.92 93.62
N GLN A 221 80.96 2.99 94.37
CA GLN A 221 81.12 1.60 93.94
C GLN A 221 79.76 0.87 93.92
N ASP A 222 78.90 1.08 94.92
CA ASP A 222 77.57 0.47 95.00
C ASP A 222 76.61 1.07 93.95
N GLU A 223 76.66 2.38 93.70
CA GLU A 223 75.95 3.03 92.57
C GLU A 223 76.42 2.45 91.24
N LYS A 224 77.74 2.29 91.04
CA LYS A 224 78.31 1.70 89.82
C LYS A 224 77.87 0.24 89.62
N ILE A 225 77.81 -0.56 90.68
CA ILE A 225 77.30 -1.95 90.63
C ILE A 225 75.81 -1.94 90.24
N THR A 226 75.02 -1.06 90.84
CA THR A 226 73.59 -0.90 90.56
C THR A 226 73.34 -0.49 89.11
N LEU A 227 74.05 0.54 88.62
CA LEU A 227 73.98 1.01 87.24
C LEU A 227 74.46 -0.05 86.24
N SER A 228 75.51 -0.82 86.56
CA SER A 228 75.93 -1.96 85.72
C SER A 228 74.79 -2.97 85.58
N SER A 229 74.17 -3.38 86.69
CA SER A 229 73.07 -4.36 86.66
C SER A 229 71.84 -3.87 85.87
N GLU A 230 71.57 -2.56 85.86
CA GLU A 230 70.49 -2.00 85.04
C GLU A 230 70.88 -1.93 83.56
N VAL A 231 72.14 -1.61 83.23
CA VAL A 231 72.67 -1.68 81.85
C VAL A 231 72.63 -3.11 81.33
N ASP A 232 73.01 -4.10 82.14
CA ASP A 232 72.93 -5.53 81.80
C ASP A 232 71.46 -5.94 81.57
N ARG A 233 70.55 -5.56 82.47
CA ARG A 233 69.11 -5.84 82.36
C ARG A 233 68.46 -5.17 81.14
N LEU A 234 68.84 -3.94 80.81
CA LEU A 234 68.34 -3.24 79.62
C LEU A 234 68.91 -3.84 78.34
N SER A 235 70.18 -4.27 78.36
CA SER A 235 70.82 -4.98 77.24
C SER A 235 70.16 -6.34 77.00
N GLU A 236 69.83 -7.09 78.05
CA GLU A 236 69.10 -8.36 77.95
C GLU A 236 67.68 -8.15 77.38
N ARG A 237 66.96 -7.11 77.85
CA ARG A 237 65.65 -6.72 77.30
C ARG A 237 65.72 -6.26 75.84
N LEU A 238 66.79 -5.59 75.43
CA LEU A 238 67.01 -5.18 74.04
C LEU A 238 67.26 -6.41 73.15
N ASN A 239 68.14 -7.33 73.56
CA ASN A 239 68.36 -8.60 72.86
C ASN A 239 67.05 -9.42 72.73
N GLN A 240 66.20 -9.43 73.75
CA GLN A 240 64.87 -10.09 73.69
C GLN A 240 63.89 -9.41 72.73
N ALA A 241 64.10 -8.12 72.39
CA ALA A 241 63.27 -7.35 71.46
C ALA A 241 63.82 -7.38 70.02
N GLU A 242 65.13 -7.44 69.84
CA GLU A 242 65.79 -7.54 68.52
C GLU A 242 65.68 -8.94 67.90
N ASN A 243 65.55 -9.99 68.72
CA ASN A 243 65.28 -11.37 68.27
C ASN A 243 63.80 -11.58 67.82
N LEU A 244 63.38 -10.81 66.82
CA LEU A 244 62.08 -10.94 66.14
C LEU A 244 62.00 -12.17 65.22
N ASP A 245 63.13 -12.64 64.70
CA ASP A 245 63.19 -13.82 63.81
C ASP A 245 63.30 -15.15 64.57
N ASP A 246 63.56 -15.14 65.88
CA ASP A 246 63.62 -16.36 66.70
C ASP A 246 62.22 -16.86 67.10
N PRO A 247 61.76 -18.04 66.65
CA PRO A 247 60.51 -18.66 67.10
C PRO A 247 60.54 -19.09 68.58
N GLY A 248 61.69 -19.03 69.26
CA GLY A 248 61.78 -19.13 70.72
C GLY A 248 61.07 -17.99 71.44
N THR A 249 61.19 -16.74 70.98
CA THR A 249 60.68 -15.57 71.72
C THR A 249 59.15 -15.40 71.64
N PRO A 250 58.49 -14.78 72.65
CA PRO A 250 57.08 -14.38 72.58
C PRO A 250 56.79 -13.23 71.60
N ALA A 251 57.83 -12.61 71.03
CA ALA A 251 57.73 -11.61 69.98
C ALA A 251 57.78 -12.29 68.60
N GLY A 252 58.79 -13.11 68.34
CA GLY A 252 58.94 -13.86 67.09
C GLY A 252 57.80 -14.84 66.84
N ARG A 253 57.25 -15.49 67.87
CA ARG A 253 56.02 -16.29 67.72
C ARG A 253 54.81 -15.48 67.26
N ARG A 254 54.67 -14.21 67.68
CA ARG A 254 53.62 -13.32 67.17
C ARG A 254 53.91 -12.83 65.76
N CYS A 255 55.16 -12.48 65.46
CA CYS A 255 55.59 -12.10 64.10
C CYS A 255 55.30 -13.23 63.10
N GLN A 256 55.72 -14.46 63.42
CA GLN A 256 55.50 -15.66 62.61
C GLN A 256 54.02 -16.08 62.54
N GLN A 257 53.22 -15.82 63.57
CA GLN A 257 51.76 -16.02 63.51
C GLN A 257 51.08 -15.01 62.59
N LEU A 258 51.53 -13.74 62.59
CA LEU A 258 51.05 -12.70 61.69
C LEU A 258 51.49 -12.96 60.24
N GLN A 259 52.74 -13.39 60.01
CA GLN A 259 53.21 -13.86 58.69
C GLN A 259 52.31 -14.99 58.16
N ARG A 260 52.08 -16.05 58.95
CA ARG A 260 51.15 -17.14 58.60
C ARG A 260 49.69 -16.70 58.44
N GLN A 261 49.30 -15.53 58.92
CA GLN A 261 47.97 -14.96 58.67
C GLN A 261 47.97 -14.18 57.35
N THR A 262 48.99 -13.37 57.10
CA THR A 262 49.21 -12.67 55.82
C THR A 262 49.35 -13.65 54.64
N GLU A 263 50.13 -14.72 54.79
CA GLU A 263 50.30 -15.79 53.80
C GLU A 263 48.95 -16.45 53.45
N ARG A 264 48.14 -16.82 54.47
CA ARG A 264 46.80 -17.40 54.25
C ARG A 264 45.83 -16.41 53.59
N LEU A 265 45.88 -15.13 53.97
CA LEU A 265 45.05 -14.09 53.33
C LEU A 265 45.50 -13.83 51.88
N GLN A 266 46.79 -13.89 51.58
CA GLN A 266 47.33 -13.82 50.20
C GLN A 266 46.91 -15.03 49.36
N GLU A 267 46.94 -16.24 49.93
CA GLU A 267 46.39 -17.44 49.31
C GLU A 267 44.87 -17.33 49.05
N GLU A 268 44.10 -16.81 50.00
CA GLU A 268 42.65 -16.61 49.84
C GLU A 268 42.35 -15.54 48.79
N VAL A 269 43.08 -14.43 48.75
CA VAL A 269 43.00 -13.42 47.68
C VAL A 269 43.27 -14.07 46.33
N LEU A 270 44.40 -14.76 46.13
CA LEU A 270 44.73 -15.41 44.86
C LEU A 270 43.66 -16.44 44.42
N LYS A 271 43.06 -17.18 45.36
CA LYS A 271 41.95 -18.10 45.07
C LYS A 271 40.67 -17.35 44.66
N LEU A 272 40.34 -16.24 45.32
CA LEU A 272 39.21 -15.38 45.00
C LEU A 272 39.39 -14.64 43.67
N GLU A 273 40.61 -14.21 43.35
CA GLU A 273 40.95 -13.60 42.06
C GLU A 273 40.84 -14.61 40.92
N SER A 274 41.38 -15.82 41.09
CA SER A 274 41.18 -16.90 40.12
C SER A 274 39.70 -17.26 39.96
N ALA A 275 38.91 -17.29 41.04
CA ALA A 275 37.47 -17.53 40.97
C ALA A 275 36.72 -16.39 40.24
N ARG A 276 37.08 -15.13 40.51
CA ARG A 276 36.58 -13.93 39.81
C ARG A 276 36.86 -14.03 38.31
N ASP A 277 38.09 -14.34 37.93
CA ASP A 277 38.52 -14.34 36.52
C ASP A 277 37.87 -15.49 35.74
N ASN A 278 37.68 -16.66 36.36
CA ASN A 278 36.86 -17.74 35.81
C ASN A 278 35.37 -17.34 35.65
N CYS A 279 34.83 -16.53 36.55
CA CYS A 279 33.46 -16.02 36.42
C CYS A 279 33.33 -14.97 35.31
N ILE A 280 34.33 -14.09 35.14
CA ILE A 280 34.40 -13.12 34.03
C ILE A 280 34.45 -13.85 32.70
N ALA A 281 35.39 -14.79 32.52
CA ALA A 281 35.51 -15.56 31.28
C ALA A 281 34.22 -16.34 30.94
N ARG A 282 33.48 -16.82 31.95
CA ARG A 282 32.18 -17.46 31.74
C ARG A 282 31.08 -16.45 31.34
N LEU A 283 31.08 -15.25 31.89
CA LEU A 283 30.16 -14.18 31.49
C LEU A 283 30.45 -13.71 30.06
N ASP A 284 31.72 -13.63 29.66
CA ASP A 284 32.12 -13.29 28.29
C ASP A 284 31.60 -14.34 27.30
N ILE A 285 31.80 -15.63 27.58
CA ILE A 285 31.28 -16.73 26.76
C ILE A 285 29.74 -16.68 26.67
N MET A 286 29.03 -16.49 27.79
CA MET A 286 27.56 -16.42 27.77
C MET A 286 27.04 -15.13 27.09
N THR A 287 27.83 -14.06 27.06
CA THR A 287 27.52 -12.82 26.33
C THR A 287 27.70 -13.01 24.82
N GLU A 288 28.73 -13.75 24.40
CA GLU A 288 28.95 -14.10 22.99
C GLU A 288 27.90 -15.11 22.49
N GLU A 289 27.58 -16.15 23.27
CA GLU A 289 26.45 -17.07 22.98
C GLU A 289 25.13 -16.30 22.85
N PHE A 290 24.87 -15.31 23.70
CA PHE A 290 23.70 -14.44 23.60
C PHE A 290 23.74 -13.56 22.33
N ARG A 291 24.91 -13.01 21.98
CA ARG A 291 25.09 -12.19 20.77
C ARG A 291 24.84 -13.01 19.50
N ASP A 292 25.36 -14.23 19.42
CA ASP A 292 25.15 -15.14 18.30
C ASP A 292 23.68 -15.58 18.20
N LEU A 293 23.03 -15.90 19.32
CA LEU A 293 21.60 -16.20 19.36
C LEU A 293 20.74 -15.00 18.95
N GLN A 294 21.12 -13.78 19.33
CA GLN A 294 20.43 -12.55 18.96
C GLN A 294 20.60 -12.25 17.46
N GLN A 295 21.81 -12.38 16.91
CA GLN A 295 22.05 -12.25 15.46
C GLN A 295 21.24 -13.30 14.68
N LYS A 296 21.28 -14.56 15.10
CA LYS A 296 20.51 -15.65 14.47
C LYS A 296 18.99 -15.43 14.55
N ASN A 297 18.51 -14.77 15.61
CA ASN A 297 17.10 -14.37 15.69
C ASN A 297 16.77 -13.28 14.66
N ILE A 298 17.65 -12.29 14.46
CA ILE A 298 17.49 -11.26 13.43
C ILE A 298 17.47 -11.88 12.03
N GLU A 299 18.41 -12.79 11.73
CA GLU A 299 18.47 -13.53 10.45
C GLU A 299 17.19 -14.35 10.20
N LEU A 300 16.68 -15.05 11.22
CA LEU A 300 15.42 -15.80 11.13
C LEU A 300 14.19 -14.89 10.96
N ASN A 301 14.17 -13.70 11.56
CA ASN A 301 13.10 -12.72 11.35
C ASN A 301 13.15 -12.15 9.92
N GLN A 302 14.34 -11.84 9.39
CA GLN A 302 14.52 -11.41 7.99
C GLN A 302 13.99 -12.47 7.02
N GLN A 303 14.37 -13.74 7.21
CA GLN A 303 13.85 -14.86 6.40
C GLN A 303 12.32 -15.02 6.54
N ALA A 304 11.75 -14.75 7.72
CA ALA A 304 10.31 -14.79 7.92
C ALA A 304 9.57 -13.63 7.22
N ASP A 305 10.17 -12.44 7.14
CA ASP A 305 9.63 -11.28 6.42
C ASP A 305 9.79 -11.41 4.89
N GLU A 306 10.91 -11.96 4.41
CA GLU A 306 11.07 -12.37 3.01
C GLU A 306 10.01 -13.42 2.62
N ALA A 307 9.79 -14.43 3.47
CA ALA A 307 8.77 -15.46 3.24
C ALA A 307 7.33 -14.91 3.27
N ARG A 308 7.06 -13.84 4.04
CA ARG A 308 5.79 -13.10 3.99
C ARG A 308 5.64 -12.37 2.65
N SER A 309 6.65 -11.58 2.26
CA SER A 309 6.63 -10.83 1.01
C SER A 309 6.46 -11.73 -0.23
N LEU A 310 7.18 -12.85 -0.28
CA LEU A 310 7.06 -13.85 -1.36
C LEU A 310 5.71 -14.56 -1.37
N LYS A 311 5.10 -14.78 -0.20
CA LYS A 311 3.73 -15.34 -0.11
C LYS A 311 2.71 -14.34 -0.66
N ASP A 312 2.86 -13.07 -0.33
CA ASP A 312 1.92 -12.03 -0.76
C ASP A 312 2.04 -11.76 -2.28
N GLU A 313 3.26 -11.79 -2.85
CA GLU A 313 3.48 -11.82 -4.31
C GLU A 313 2.82 -13.05 -4.97
N VAL A 314 2.96 -14.24 -4.37
CA VAL A 314 2.30 -15.47 -4.86
C VAL A 314 0.77 -15.37 -4.80
N ASP A 315 0.21 -14.72 -3.78
CA ASP A 315 -1.24 -14.51 -3.66
C ASP A 315 -1.76 -13.43 -4.63
N GLU A 316 -0.97 -12.40 -4.96
CA GLU A 316 -1.27 -11.48 -6.07
C GLU A 316 -1.23 -12.20 -7.42
N LEU A 317 -0.20 -13.00 -7.70
CA LEU A 317 -0.10 -13.79 -8.93
C LEU A 317 -1.25 -14.79 -9.07
N ARG A 318 -1.72 -15.40 -7.96
CA ARG A 318 -2.94 -16.24 -7.93
C ARG A 318 -4.21 -15.44 -8.24
N TYR A 319 -4.33 -14.21 -7.73
CA TYR A 319 -5.44 -13.32 -8.05
C TYR A 319 -5.43 -12.95 -9.54
N LEU A 320 -4.29 -12.54 -10.10
CA LEU A 320 -4.13 -12.20 -11.50
C LEU A 320 -4.42 -13.39 -12.42
N ALA A 321 -3.93 -14.59 -12.10
CA ALA A 321 -4.26 -15.82 -12.84
C ALA A 321 -5.76 -16.15 -12.78
N SER A 322 -6.41 -15.93 -11.64
CA SER A 322 -7.86 -16.10 -11.47
C SER A 322 -8.65 -15.07 -12.29
N GLN A 323 -8.16 -13.84 -12.40
CA GLN A 323 -8.74 -12.80 -13.26
C GLN A 323 -8.54 -13.13 -14.74
N GLN A 324 -7.38 -13.65 -15.13
CA GLN A 324 -7.10 -14.12 -16.49
C GLN A 324 -8.05 -15.25 -16.90
N ALA A 325 -8.29 -16.25 -16.04
CA ALA A 325 -9.23 -17.34 -16.32
C ALA A 325 -10.68 -16.86 -16.51
N ARG A 326 -11.12 -15.84 -15.76
CA ARG A 326 -12.43 -15.18 -15.97
C ARG A 326 -12.47 -14.46 -17.31
N ASN A 327 -11.41 -13.71 -17.66
CA ASN A 327 -11.30 -13.02 -18.94
C ASN A 327 -11.29 -14.00 -20.11
N GLU A 328 -10.61 -15.14 -19.99
CA GLU A 328 -10.60 -16.19 -21.01
C GLU A 328 -11.98 -16.82 -21.18
N THR A 329 -12.68 -17.14 -20.08
CA THR A 329 -14.07 -17.63 -20.11
C THR A 329 -15.00 -16.64 -20.83
N LEU A 330 -14.83 -15.35 -20.56
CA LEU A 330 -15.57 -14.28 -21.24
C LEU A 330 -15.24 -14.22 -22.75
N ILE A 331 -13.96 -14.31 -23.12
CA ILE A 331 -13.51 -14.38 -24.52
C ILE A 331 -14.08 -15.62 -25.23
N GLN A 332 -14.09 -16.79 -24.59
CA GLN A 332 -14.72 -18.00 -25.13
C GLN A 332 -16.24 -17.79 -25.36
N SER A 333 -16.93 -17.12 -24.43
CA SER A 333 -18.36 -16.77 -24.61
C SER A 333 -18.61 -15.81 -25.78
N TYR A 334 -17.69 -14.87 -26.04
CA TYR A 334 -17.77 -13.97 -27.20
C TYR A 334 -17.42 -14.67 -28.52
N LYS A 335 -16.46 -15.61 -28.52
CA LYS A 335 -16.18 -16.47 -29.69
C LYS A 335 -17.41 -17.27 -30.08
N ARG A 336 -18.05 -17.94 -29.12
CA ARG A 336 -19.28 -18.72 -29.39
C ARG A 336 -20.41 -17.84 -29.94
N LYS A 337 -20.59 -16.61 -29.43
CA LYS A 337 -21.55 -15.64 -30.01
C LYS A 337 -21.19 -15.19 -31.43
N LEU A 338 -19.90 -15.11 -31.78
CA LEU A 338 -19.45 -14.79 -33.14
C LEU A 338 -19.66 -15.97 -34.10
N GLU A 339 -19.53 -17.21 -33.60
CA GLU A 339 -19.82 -18.47 -34.30
C GLU A 339 -21.34 -18.60 -34.53
N GLU A 340 -22.17 -18.44 -33.49
CA GLU A 340 -23.65 -18.34 -33.56
C GLU A 340 -24.10 -17.29 -34.60
N MET A 341 -23.50 -16.10 -34.58
CA MET A 341 -23.76 -15.05 -35.59
C MET A 341 -23.19 -15.37 -36.98
N GLY A 342 -22.21 -16.27 -37.09
CA GLY A 342 -21.72 -16.83 -38.35
C GLY A 342 -22.74 -17.79 -38.96
N GLU A 343 -23.22 -18.74 -38.17
CA GLU A 343 -24.28 -19.70 -38.54
C GLU A 343 -25.57 -18.98 -38.95
N LEU A 344 -26.01 -17.96 -38.21
CA LEU A 344 -27.16 -17.14 -38.58
C LEU A 344 -26.98 -16.42 -39.92
N ARG A 345 -25.78 -15.90 -40.22
CA ARG A 345 -25.48 -15.29 -41.53
C ARG A 345 -25.48 -16.33 -42.66
N ASN A 346 -24.94 -17.51 -42.43
CA ASN A 346 -25.03 -18.62 -43.39
C ASN A 346 -26.49 -19.02 -43.65
N LYS A 347 -27.31 -19.13 -42.59
CA LYS A 347 -28.73 -19.45 -42.72
C LYS A 347 -29.53 -18.37 -43.46
N VAL A 348 -29.21 -17.09 -43.23
CA VAL A 348 -29.77 -15.97 -44.00
C VAL A 348 -29.36 -16.06 -45.48
N ASN A 349 -28.10 -16.40 -45.78
CA ASN A 349 -27.64 -16.60 -47.16
C ASN A 349 -28.35 -17.79 -47.84
N GLU A 350 -28.50 -18.93 -47.15
CA GLU A 350 -29.28 -20.08 -47.64
C GLU A 350 -30.74 -19.72 -47.96
N LEU A 351 -31.39 -18.94 -47.08
CA LEU A 351 -32.76 -18.48 -47.28
C LEU A 351 -32.86 -17.49 -48.45
N HIS A 352 -31.88 -16.60 -48.63
CA HIS A 352 -31.80 -15.75 -49.81
C HIS A 352 -31.57 -16.56 -51.10
N GLU A 353 -30.72 -17.57 -51.08
CA GLU A 353 -30.49 -18.44 -52.24
C GLU A 353 -31.74 -19.25 -52.60
N SER A 354 -32.45 -19.81 -51.61
CA SER A 354 -33.72 -20.51 -51.82
C SER A 354 -34.81 -19.57 -52.34
N ASN A 355 -34.91 -18.36 -51.81
CA ASN A 355 -35.87 -17.35 -52.28
C ASN A 355 -35.54 -16.87 -53.70
N ASN A 356 -34.27 -16.71 -54.04
CA ASN A 356 -33.83 -16.40 -55.41
C ASN A 356 -34.21 -17.54 -56.38
N LYS A 357 -34.00 -18.81 -56.00
CA LYS A 357 -34.47 -19.96 -56.79
C LYS A 357 -35.98 -19.94 -57.00
N HIS A 358 -36.78 -19.66 -55.98
CA HIS A 358 -38.24 -19.52 -56.13
C HIS A 358 -38.65 -18.32 -57.00
N ILE A 359 -37.85 -17.25 -57.02
CA ILE A 359 -38.05 -16.11 -57.93
C ILE A 359 -37.70 -16.51 -59.38
N GLU A 360 -36.60 -17.25 -59.60
CA GLU A 360 -36.22 -17.79 -60.92
C GLU A 360 -37.25 -18.80 -61.45
N GLU A 361 -37.70 -19.74 -60.62
CA GLU A 361 -38.80 -20.67 -60.89
C GLU A 361 -40.07 -19.91 -61.26
N LYS A 362 -40.47 -18.92 -60.45
CA LYS A 362 -41.65 -18.07 -60.74
C LYS A 362 -41.51 -17.32 -62.05
N ILE A 363 -40.35 -16.71 -62.34
CA ILE A 363 -40.10 -16.01 -63.60
C ILE A 363 -40.18 -16.99 -64.77
N SER A 364 -39.62 -18.20 -64.65
CA SER A 364 -39.74 -19.24 -65.68
C SER A 364 -41.22 -19.57 -65.95
N MET A 365 -41.99 -19.88 -64.90
CA MET A 365 -43.43 -20.16 -64.98
C MET A 365 -44.23 -18.97 -65.55
N GLU A 366 -43.87 -17.73 -65.24
CA GLU A 366 -44.48 -16.54 -65.86
C GLU A 366 -44.15 -16.43 -67.36
N THR A 367 -42.93 -16.79 -67.80
CA THR A 367 -42.62 -16.82 -69.24
C THR A 367 -43.34 -17.96 -69.96
N GLU A 368 -43.55 -19.10 -69.31
CA GLU A 368 -44.35 -20.20 -69.85
C GLU A 368 -45.84 -19.83 -69.92
N LEU A 369 -46.39 -19.17 -68.89
CA LEU A 369 -47.74 -18.62 -68.93
C LEU A 369 -47.91 -17.60 -70.06
N ARG A 370 -46.92 -16.75 -70.34
CA ARG A 370 -46.93 -15.83 -71.49
C ARG A 370 -46.91 -16.58 -72.83
N LYS A 371 -46.06 -17.61 -72.99
CA LYS A 371 -46.04 -18.48 -74.19
C LYS A 371 -47.39 -19.19 -74.39
N PHE A 372 -47.95 -19.76 -73.32
CA PHE A 372 -49.27 -20.41 -73.35
C PHE A 372 -50.39 -19.42 -73.69
N THR A 373 -50.35 -18.20 -73.14
CA THR A 373 -51.31 -17.13 -73.47
C THR A 373 -51.21 -16.72 -74.93
N GLN A 374 -50.00 -16.62 -75.48
CA GLN A 374 -49.77 -16.36 -76.91
C GLN A 374 -50.32 -17.52 -77.78
N GLN A 375 -49.99 -18.76 -77.46
CA GLN A 375 -50.50 -19.95 -78.14
C GLN A 375 -52.03 -20.04 -78.07
N LYS A 376 -52.62 -19.73 -76.90
CA LYS A 376 -54.08 -19.63 -76.75
C LYS A 376 -54.67 -18.56 -77.66
N SER A 377 -54.09 -17.36 -77.72
CA SER A 377 -54.56 -16.31 -78.63
C SER A 377 -54.48 -16.71 -80.12
N GLN A 378 -53.48 -17.52 -80.49
CA GLN A 378 -53.38 -18.11 -81.82
C GLN A 378 -54.47 -19.17 -82.07
N LEU A 379 -54.74 -20.03 -81.08
CA LEU A 379 -55.84 -21.00 -81.15
C LEU A 379 -57.22 -20.30 -81.21
N ASP A 380 -57.46 -19.28 -80.41
CA ASP A 380 -58.69 -18.49 -80.41
C ASP A 380 -58.89 -17.79 -81.79
N LEU A 381 -57.81 -17.31 -82.42
CA LEU A 381 -57.83 -16.80 -83.80
C LEU A 381 -58.12 -17.90 -84.83
N MET A 382 -57.54 -19.09 -84.70
CA MET A 382 -57.81 -20.23 -85.58
C MET A 382 -59.26 -20.74 -85.42
N VAL A 383 -59.81 -20.77 -84.20
CA VAL A 383 -61.23 -21.05 -83.94
C VAL A 383 -62.13 -19.97 -84.53
N SER A 384 -61.74 -18.68 -84.47
CA SER A 384 -62.45 -17.60 -85.17
C SER A 384 -62.39 -17.72 -86.70
N GLN A 385 -61.33 -18.30 -87.27
CA GLN A 385 -61.23 -18.61 -88.70
C GLN A 385 -62.08 -19.83 -89.08
N ILE A 386 -62.03 -20.91 -88.29
CA ILE A 386 -62.86 -22.12 -88.47
C ILE A 386 -64.34 -21.74 -88.43
N THR A 387 -64.79 -21.05 -87.38
CA THR A 387 -66.20 -20.62 -87.26
C THR A 387 -66.64 -19.66 -88.36
N LYS A 388 -65.75 -18.83 -88.93
CA LYS A 388 -66.06 -18.06 -90.15
C LYS A 388 -66.25 -18.97 -91.36
N LEU A 389 -65.33 -19.90 -91.60
CA LEU A 389 -65.42 -20.87 -92.69
C LEU A 389 -66.64 -21.80 -92.55
N GLU A 390 -67.04 -22.16 -91.34
CA GLU A 390 -68.27 -22.92 -91.06
C GLU A 390 -69.53 -22.09 -91.38
N ASN A 391 -69.56 -20.80 -91.04
CA ASN A 391 -70.66 -19.91 -91.41
C ASN A 391 -70.71 -19.64 -92.92
N ASP A 392 -69.57 -19.41 -93.57
CA ASP A 392 -69.48 -19.23 -95.02
C ASP A 392 -69.90 -20.52 -95.76
N LEU A 393 -69.47 -21.69 -95.28
CA LEU A 393 -69.89 -23.00 -95.79
C LEU A 393 -71.39 -23.20 -95.61
N ALA A 394 -71.95 -22.93 -94.43
CA ALA A 394 -73.39 -23.00 -94.18
C ALA A 394 -74.19 -22.07 -95.09
N TYR A 395 -73.68 -20.86 -95.36
CA TYR A 395 -74.29 -19.92 -96.30
C TYR A 395 -74.21 -20.41 -97.76
N GLN A 396 -73.08 -20.96 -98.22
CA GLN A 396 -73.01 -21.55 -99.57
C GLN A 396 -73.88 -22.81 -99.69
N THR A 397 -74.00 -23.63 -98.65
CA THR A 397 -74.93 -24.77 -98.60
C THR A 397 -76.38 -24.29 -98.68
N GLN A 398 -76.81 -23.33 -97.84
CA GLN A 398 -78.16 -22.75 -97.90
C GLN A 398 -78.46 -22.13 -99.28
N ARG A 399 -77.47 -21.50 -99.91
CA ARG A 399 -77.57 -20.97 -101.27
C ARG A 399 -77.66 -22.07 -102.33
N ALA A 400 -76.92 -23.17 -102.17
CA ALA A 400 -76.99 -24.33 -103.04
C ALA A 400 -78.35 -25.02 -102.92
N ASP A 401 -78.85 -25.25 -101.70
CA ASP A 401 -80.18 -25.80 -101.42
C ASP A 401 -81.28 -24.95 -102.06
N LYS A 402 -81.20 -23.61 -101.91
CA LYS A 402 -82.12 -22.69 -102.57
C LYS A 402 -82.05 -22.80 -104.09
N ASN A 403 -80.85 -22.76 -104.67
CA ASN A 403 -80.67 -22.91 -106.11
C ASN A 403 -81.19 -24.27 -106.61
N GLU A 404 -81.08 -25.34 -105.81
CA GLU A 404 -81.60 -26.65 -106.17
C GLU A 404 -83.13 -26.69 -106.09
N VAL A 405 -83.75 -26.03 -105.11
CA VAL A 405 -85.20 -25.82 -105.04
C VAL A 405 -85.70 -25.00 -106.24
N ASP A 406 -85.05 -23.89 -106.55
CA ASP A 406 -85.38 -23.04 -107.70
C ASP A 406 -85.20 -23.82 -109.02
N TYR A 407 -84.15 -24.64 -109.16
CA TYR A 407 -83.95 -25.56 -110.28
C TYR A 407 -85.03 -26.65 -110.36
N ARG A 408 -85.40 -27.29 -109.24
CA ARG A 408 -86.50 -28.26 -109.17
C ARG A 408 -87.83 -27.62 -109.59
N MET A 409 -88.11 -26.39 -109.15
CA MET A 409 -89.30 -25.63 -109.57
C MET A 409 -89.27 -25.30 -111.07
N ALA A 410 -88.14 -24.80 -111.59
CA ALA A 410 -87.97 -24.51 -113.01
C ALA A 410 -88.09 -25.76 -113.88
N LYS A 411 -87.53 -26.90 -113.44
CA LYS A 411 -87.65 -28.21 -114.09
C LYS A 411 -89.08 -28.77 -114.05
N ASN A 412 -89.79 -28.59 -112.94
CA ASN A 412 -91.21 -28.96 -112.86
C ASN A 412 -92.06 -28.07 -113.79
N LYS A 413 -91.77 -26.78 -113.88
CA LYS A 413 -92.41 -25.87 -114.84
C LYS A 413 -92.08 -26.26 -116.29
N LEU A 414 -90.84 -26.64 -116.58
CA LEU A 414 -90.43 -27.16 -117.90
C LEU A 414 -91.20 -28.44 -118.24
N THR A 415 -91.27 -29.43 -117.35
CA THR A 415 -91.98 -30.69 -117.62
C THR A 415 -93.50 -30.51 -117.72
N ASN A 416 -94.09 -29.52 -117.04
CA ASN A 416 -95.49 -29.14 -117.25
C ASN A 416 -95.68 -28.45 -118.61
N LEU A 417 -94.81 -27.51 -118.99
CA LEU A 417 -94.82 -26.88 -120.32
C LEU A 417 -94.52 -27.87 -121.45
N GLN A 418 -93.74 -28.94 -121.20
CA GLN A 418 -93.54 -30.03 -122.13
C GLN A 418 -94.81 -30.87 -122.27
N LYS A 419 -95.52 -31.19 -121.19
CA LYS A 419 -96.84 -31.86 -121.26
C LYS A 419 -97.91 -30.99 -121.92
N GLU A 420 -97.87 -29.67 -121.72
CA GLU A 420 -98.76 -28.73 -122.42
C GLU A 420 -98.37 -28.60 -123.90
N LYS A 421 -97.08 -28.60 -124.24
CA LYS A 421 -96.62 -28.72 -125.62
C LYS A 421 -97.07 -30.04 -126.25
N GLU A 422 -96.86 -31.18 -125.59
CA GLU A 422 -97.29 -32.51 -126.06
C GLU A 422 -98.81 -32.55 -126.26
N LYS A 423 -99.62 -31.96 -125.36
CA LYS A 423 -101.06 -31.78 -125.58
C LYS A 423 -101.35 -30.91 -126.80
N LEU A 424 -100.75 -29.73 -126.91
CA LEU A 424 -100.95 -28.82 -128.04
C LEU A 424 -100.42 -29.41 -129.36
N GLU A 425 -99.46 -30.32 -129.32
CA GLU A 425 -98.96 -31.07 -130.47
C GLU A 425 -99.88 -32.22 -130.86
N ASN A 426 -100.46 -32.92 -129.88
CA ASN A 426 -101.52 -33.91 -130.12
C ASN A 426 -102.82 -33.25 -130.60
N GLU A 427 -103.20 -32.08 -130.07
CA GLU A 427 -104.32 -31.27 -130.53
C GLU A 427 -104.05 -30.71 -131.92
N ARG A 428 -102.83 -30.22 -132.19
CA ARG A 428 -102.36 -29.85 -133.54
C ARG A 428 -102.44 -31.03 -134.50
N ASP A 429 -102.00 -32.22 -134.10
CA ASP A 429 -101.91 -33.37 -135.00
C ASP A 429 -103.27 -34.05 -135.20
N ALA A 430 -104.17 -34.02 -134.22
CA ALA A 430 -105.60 -34.35 -134.42
C ALA A 430 -106.30 -33.30 -135.31
N MET A 431 -105.96 -32.02 -135.16
CA MET A 431 -106.41 -30.97 -136.10
C MET A 431 -105.79 -31.16 -137.49
N LYS A 432 -104.56 -31.67 -137.62
CA LYS A 432 -103.98 -32.06 -138.91
C LYS A 432 -104.67 -33.29 -139.49
N GLU A 433 -105.05 -34.28 -138.69
CA GLU A 433 -105.78 -35.47 -139.14
C GLU A 433 -107.14 -35.04 -139.72
N VAL A 434 -107.88 -34.18 -139.01
CA VAL A 434 -109.11 -33.54 -139.53
C VAL A 434 -108.84 -32.65 -140.76
N ILE A 435 -107.72 -31.95 -140.82
CA ILE A 435 -107.34 -31.14 -141.99
C ILE A 435 -106.88 -32.02 -143.18
N GLU A 436 -106.25 -33.17 -142.96
CA GLU A 436 -105.84 -34.11 -144.00
C GLU A 436 -107.06 -34.87 -144.56
N GLU A 437 -108.06 -35.19 -143.73
CA GLU A 437 -109.38 -35.65 -144.19
C GLU A 437 -110.11 -34.61 -145.06
N ASP A 438 -109.95 -33.31 -144.80
CA ASP A 438 -110.54 -32.23 -145.62
C ASP A 438 -109.64 -31.80 -146.81
N GLN A 439 -108.33 -32.09 -146.76
CA GLN A 439 -107.33 -31.69 -147.77
C GLN A 439 -107.09 -32.69 -148.91
N GLU A 440 -107.74 -33.86 -148.93
CA GLU A 440 -107.91 -34.61 -150.19
C GLU A 440 -108.68 -33.81 -151.27
N ARG A 441 -109.28 -32.64 -150.92
CA ARG A 441 -110.13 -31.85 -151.84
C ARG A 441 -109.54 -30.56 -152.42
N SER A 442 -108.40 -30.03 -151.95
CA SER A 442 -107.68 -28.94 -152.67
C SER A 442 -106.26 -28.65 -152.21
N CYS A 443 -105.32 -28.74 -153.15
CA CYS A 443 -104.07 -27.98 -153.15
C CYS A 443 -104.36 -26.45 -153.33
N THR A 444 -103.46 -25.48 -153.11
CA THR A 444 -101.98 -25.49 -153.26
C THR A 444 -101.33 -24.28 -152.55
N LEU A 445 -99.99 -24.27 -152.39
CA LEU A 445 -99.09 -23.10 -152.27
C LEU A 445 -98.98 -22.31 -150.92
N GLN A 446 -98.18 -22.85 -149.98
CA GLN A 446 -96.82 -22.38 -149.57
C GLN A 446 -96.35 -20.94 -150.01
N THR A 447 -95.54 -20.14 -149.27
CA THR A 447 -94.67 -20.37 -148.07
C THR A 447 -94.10 -19.07 -147.40
N LEU A 448 -93.70 -19.17 -146.11
CA LEU A 448 -92.57 -18.51 -145.36
C LEU A 448 -92.54 -16.99 -144.95
N THR A 449 -92.75 -16.73 -143.65
CA THR A 449 -91.84 -16.18 -142.57
C THR A 449 -90.52 -15.42 -142.90
N SER A 450 -89.88 -14.58 -142.04
CA SER A 450 -90.19 -13.88 -140.74
C SER A 450 -88.96 -13.01 -140.27
N LEU A 451 -89.05 -12.36 -139.08
CA LEU A 451 -87.99 -11.77 -138.19
C LEU A 451 -87.54 -10.31 -138.47
N GLU A 452 -87.18 -9.45 -137.48
CA GLU A 452 -87.52 -9.25 -136.04
C GLU A 452 -86.82 -7.95 -135.51
N HIS A 453 -87.33 -7.19 -134.50
CA HIS A 453 -86.61 -6.08 -133.77
C HIS A 453 -87.38 -5.49 -132.54
N GLN A 454 -86.68 -4.75 -131.63
CA GLN A 454 -87.13 -3.82 -130.54
C GLN A 454 -87.87 -4.39 -129.27
N GLU A 455 -87.92 -3.76 -128.07
CA GLU A 455 -87.03 -2.84 -127.28
C GLU A 455 -87.59 -2.52 -125.83
N LYS A 456 -86.77 -1.97 -124.90
CA LYS A 456 -87.13 -1.06 -123.73
C LYS A 456 -87.96 -1.63 -122.51
N PHE A 457 -88.11 -0.99 -121.32
CA PHE A 457 -87.35 0.02 -120.50
C PHE A 457 -88.00 0.24 -119.07
N VAL A 458 -87.27 0.85 -118.10
CA VAL A 458 -87.64 1.70 -116.90
C VAL A 458 -86.60 1.47 -115.77
N GLY A 459 -86.16 2.38 -114.87
CA GLY A 459 -86.35 3.84 -114.58
C GLY A 459 -85.04 4.42 -113.94
N SER A 460 -84.93 5.43 -113.05
CA SER A 460 -85.82 6.43 -112.40
C SER A 460 -84.95 7.61 -111.83
N LEU A 461 -85.49 8.56 -111.02
CA LEU A 461 -84.84 9.82 -110.52
C LEU A 461 -85.19 10.11 -109.01
N PHE A 462 -84.77 11.17 -108.27
CA PHE A 462 -84.31 12.58 -108.51
C PHE A 462 -83.31 13.07 -107.39
N THR A 463 -82.81 14.32 -107.41
CA THR A 463 -81.66 14.83 -106.60
C THR A 463 -81.71 16.31 -106.08
N GLU A 464 -80.90 16.62 -105.04
CA GLU A 464 -80.14 17.89 -104.73
C GLU A 464 -80.77 19.28 -104.31
N THR A 465 -80.14 19.91 -103.26
CA THR A 465 -79.52 21.30 -103.18
C THR A 465 -80.26 22.66 -102.89
N GLU A 466 -79.72 23.41 -101.89
CA GLU A 466 -79.58 24.89 -101.56
C GLU A 466 -80.66 26.02 -101.74
N MET A 467 -80.64 27.08 -100.85
CA MET A 467 -80.29 28.52 -101.13
C MET A 467 -80.40 29.48 -99.88
N LEU A 468 -80.55 30.82 -100.04
CA LEU A 468 -79.96 31.90 -99.18
C LEU A 468 -80.87 33.12 -98.76
N SER A 469 -80.31 33.99 -97.89
CA SER A 469 -80.50 35.49 -97.80
C SER A 469 -81.73 36.10 -97.06
N ILE A 470 -81.71 37.31 -96.46
CA ILE A 470 -80.63 38.26 -96.00
C ILE A 470 -81.18 39.27 -94.93
N PRO A 471 -80.39 39.69 -93.90
CA PRO A 471 -80.70 40.88 -93.07
C PRO A 471 -79.49 41.81 -92.75
N LEU A 472 -79.70 43.10 -92.36
CA LEU A 472 -78.59 44.06 -92.08
C LEU A 472 -78.57 44.86 -90.74
N ASN A 473 -79.71 45.29 -90.17
CA ASN A 473 -79.76 46.30 -89.06
C ASN A 473 -79.28 45.83 -87.66
N ILE A 474 -78.53 44.74 -87.57
CA ILE A 474 -78.03 44.16 -86.30
C ILE A 474 -76.52 44.43 -86.11
N LYS A 475 -75.79 44.67 -87.20
CA LYS A 475 -74.31 44.68 -87.22
C LYS A 475 -73.68 45.79 -86.38
N GLU A 476 -74.29 46.99 -86.35
CA GLU A 476 -73.78 48.13 -85.58
C GLU A 476 -74.06 48.00 -84.06
N LYS A 477 -75.21 47.43 -83.69
CA LYS A 477 -75.56 47.17 -82.27
C LYS A 477 -74.71 46.04 -81.68
N LEU A 478 -74.39 45.02 -82.49
CA LEU A 478 -73.38 44.01 -82.16
C LEU A 478 -72.00 44.63 -81.93
N MET A 479 -71.60 45.64 -82.71
CA MET A 479 -70.23 46.19 -82.63
C MET A 479 -69.99 47.02 -81.36
N ARG A 480 -71.02 47.70 -80.83
CA ARG A 480 -70.94 48.32 -79.48
C ARG A 480 -70.95 47.27 -78.36
N LEU A 481 -71.88 46.31 -78.42
CA LEU A 481 -71.95 45.21 -77.44
C LEU A 481 -70.67 44.35 -77.43
N ALA A 482 -69.95 44.22 -78.55
CA ALA A 482 -68.69 43.49 -78.64
C ALA A 482 -67.49 44.22 -78.00
N ILE A 483 -67.57 45.54 -77.80
CA ILE A 483 -66.58 46.32 -77.05
C ILE A 483 -66.94 46.27 -75.55
N GLU A 484 -68.21 46.47 -75.22
CA GLU A 484 -68.72 46.36 -73.84
C GLU A 484 -68.49 44.95 -73.25
N ASN A 485 -68.70 43.88 -74.02
CA ASN A 485 -68.36 42.50 -73.62
C ASN A 485 -66.84 42.24 -73.58
N ARG A 486 -66.00 43.09 -74.18
CA ARG A 486 -64.54 42.94 -74.13
C ARG A 486 -63.99 43.52 -72.82
N ASP A 487 -64.47 44.70 -72.43
CA ASP A 487 -64.05 45.37 -71.20
C ASP A 487 -64.66 44.72 -69.93
N LEU A 488 -65.87 44.16 -70.04
CA LEU A 488 -66.42 43.30 -68.99
C LEU A 488 -65.63 42.00 -68.82
N LYS A 489 -65.13 41.39 -69.91
CA LYS A 489 -64.33 40.16 -69.84
C LYS A 489 -62.96 40.36 -69.20
N SER A 490 -62.30 41.50 -69.40
CA SER A 490 -61.06 41.83 -68.69
C SER A 490 -61.27 42.19 -67.22
N SER A 491 -62.49 42.54 -66.83
CA SER A 491 -62.87 42.70 -65.41
C SER A 491 -63.22 41.36 -64.75
N GLN A 492 -63.91 40.46 -65.47
CA GLN A 492 -64.25 39.13 -64.96
C GLN A 492 -63.05 38.17 -64.89
N SER A 493 -62.01 38.32 -65.74
CA SER A 493 -60.88 37.38 -65.74
C SER A 493 -60.13 37.29 -64.40
N GLY A 494 -60.10 38.36 -63.60
CA GLY A 494 -59.51 38.33 -62.26
C GLY A 494 -60.35 37.55 -61.25
N ASP A 495 -61.68 37.66 -61.32
CA ASP A 495 -62.62 36.87 -60.52
C ASP A 495 -62.65 35.40 -60.99
N ASP A 496 -62.53 35.13 -62.30
CA ASP A 496 -62.43 33.77 -62.83
C ASP A 496 -61.13 33.08 -62.40
N GLU A 497 -59.98 33.77 -62.38
CA GLU A 497 -58.73 33.19 -61.85
C GLU A 497 -58.82 32.88 -60.35
N GLN A 498 -59.41 33.77 -59.54
CA GLN A 498 -59.65 33.51 -58.12
C GLN A 498 -60.70 32.40 -57.91
N SER A 499 -61.75 32.37 -58.72
CA SER A 499 -62.80 31.33 -58.70
C SER A 499 -62.28 29.97 -59.15
N GLU A 500 -61.37 29.91 -60.14
CA GLU A 500 -60.72 28.68 -60.56
C GLU A 500 -59.70 28.18 -59.51
N MET A 501 -58.97 29.09 -58.85
CA MET A 501 -58.10 28.71 -57.74
C MET A 501 -58.89 28.26 -56.50
N LEU A 502 -60.00 28.93 -56.18
CA LEU A 502 -60.95 28.50 -55.14
C LEU A 502 -61.59 27.15 -55.47
N ARG A 503 -61.95 26.90 -56.75
CA ARG A 503 -62.41 25.58 -57.22
C ARG A 503 -61.33 24.52 -57.06
N LYS A 504 -60.09 24.76 -57.49
CA LYS A 504 -58.98 23.80 -57.31
C LYS A 504 -58.71 23.50 -55.83
N MET A 505 -58.71 24.51 -54.96
CA MET A 505 -58.59 24.29 -53.51
C MET A 505 -59.81 23.55 -52.92
N LEU A 506 -61.02 23.79 -53.42
CA LEU A 506 -62.24 23.07 -53.05
C LEU A 506 -62.23 21.62 -53.56
N ASP A 507 -61.69 21.37 -54.74
CA ASP A 507 -61.55 20.05 -55.35
C ASP A 507 -60.44 19.23 -54.67
N GLU A 508 -59.30 19.85 -54.32
CA GLU A 508 -58.27 19.24 -53.46
C GLU A 508 -58.81 18.96 -52.05
N SER A 509 -59.58 19.89 -51.48
CA SER A 509 -60.23 19.71 -50.17
C SER A 509 -61.27 18.58 -50.23
N ASN A 510 -62.02 18.48 -51.32
CA ASN A 510 -62.94 17.37 -51.56
C ASN A 510 -62.23 16.05 -51.84
N SER A 511 -61.09 16.03 -52.52
CA SER A 511 -60.26 14.83 -52.69
C SER A 511 -59.78 14.35 -51.33
N LYS A 512 -59.13 15.22 -50.54
CA LYS A 512 -58.70 14.89 -49.17
C LYS A 512 -59.85 14.50 -48.26
N ARG A 513 -61.04 15.11 -48.39
CA ARG A 513 -62.24 14.69 -47.65
C ARG A 513 -62.71 13.31 -48.11
N ASN A 514 -62.75 13.03 -49.41
CA ASN A 514 -63.13 11.72 -49.95
C ASN A 514 -62.11 10.63 -49.59
N GLU A 515 -60.82 10.94 -49.58
CA GLU A 515 -59.72 10.08 -49.11
C GLU A 515 -59.88 9.77 -47.62
N LEU A 516 -60.04 10.80 -46.77
CA LEU A 516 -60.29 10.63 -45.34
C LEU A 516 -61.63 9.92 -45.06
N GLU A 517 -62.65 10.07 -45.90
CA GLU A 517 -63.94 9.39 -45.79
C GLU A 517 -63.85 7.92 -46.25
N ALA A 518 -63.00 7.63 -47.25
CA ALA A 518 -62.63 6.27 -47.65
C ALA A 518 -61.78 5.57 -46.58
N ASP A 519 -60.80 6.26 -45.98
CA ASP A 519 -60.01 5.77 -44.85
C ASP A 519 -60.85 5.62 -43.58
N LEU A 520 -61.79 6.53 -43.30
CA LEU A 520 -62.76 6.37 -42.22
C LEU A 520 -63.70 5.20 -42.48
N ARG A 521 -64.07 4.93 -43.74
CA ARG A 521 -64.86 3.76 -44.13
C ARG A 521 -64.06 2.46 -44.01
N LEU A 522 -62.80 2.44 -44.43
CA LEU A 522 -61.86 1.32 -44.26
C LEU A 522 -61.53 1.07 -42.79
N SER A 523 -61.39 2.12 -41.99
CA SER A 523 -61.17 2.06 -40.55
C SER A 523 -62.43 1.57 -39.83
N ARG A 524 -63.62 2.07 -40.18
CA ARG A 524 -64.91 1.54 -39.68
C ARG A 524 -65.16 0.10 -40.13
N GLN A 525 -64.79 -0.27 -41.36
CA GLN A 525 -64.86 -1.65 -41.82
C GLN A 525 -63.91 -2.54 -41.01
N LYS A 526 -62.64 -2.15 -40.84
CA LYS A 526 -61.70 -2.86 -39.96
C LYS A 526 -62.15 -2.91 -38.51
N ASN A 527 -62.84 -1.89 -38.01
CA ASN A 527 -63.39 -1.86 -36.66
C ASN A 527 -64.61 -2.77 -36.53
N LEU A 528 -65.47 -2.86 -37.56
CA LEU A 528 -66.56 -3.83 -37.66
C LEU A 528 -66.04 -5.27 -37.83
N GLU A 529 -64.97 -5.48 -38.60
CA GLU A 529 -64.28 -6.77 -38.74
C GLU A 529 -63.61 -7.17 -37.41
N GLN A 530 -62.99 -6.22 -36.70
CA GLN A 530 -62.43 -6.45 -35.36
C GLN A 530 -63.53 -6.67 -34.31
N GLN A 531 -64.67 -5.97 -34.39
CA GLN A 531 -65.81 -6.19 -33.51
C GLN A 531 -66.46 -7.54 -33.80
N ALA A 532 -66.67 -7.91 -35.06
CA ALA A 532 -67.15 -9.22 -35.47
C ALA A 532 -66.19 -10.33 -35.04
N LEU A 533 -64.87 -10.14 -35.16
CA LEU A 533 -63.87 -11.11 -34.71
C LEU A 533 -63.79 -11.20 -33.17
N LEU A 534 -64.00 -10.09 -32.45
CA LEU A 534 -64.10 -10.08 -30.99
C LEU A 534 -65.40 -10.70 -30.50
N GLU A 535 -66.51 -10.46 -31.20
CA GLU A 535 -67.82 -11.06 -30.93
C GLU A 535 -67.82 -12.56 -31.27
N GLU A 536 -67.16 -12.96 -32.37
CA GLU A 536 -66.88 -14.36 -32.72
C GLU A 536 -65.94 -15.03 -31.71
N LEU A 537 -64.92 -14.34 -31.20
CA LEU A 537 -64.07 -14.83 -30.10
C LEU A 537 -64.83 -14.94 -28.78
N GLN A 538 -65.76 -14.03 -28.49
CA GLN A 538 -66.57 -14.01 -27.27
C GLN A 538 -67.70 -15.07 -27.32
N VAL A 539 -68.31 -15.27 -28.49
CA VAL A 539 -69.20 -16.40 -28.78
C VAL A 539 -68.42 -17.71 -28.72
N SER A 540 -67.22 -17.81 -29.34
CA SER A 540 -66.37 -19.00 -29.23
C SER A 540 -65.92 -19.30 -27.79
N GLN A 541 -65.73 -18.28 -26.94
CA GLN A 541 -65.49 -18.48 -25.50
C GLN A 541 -66.71 -18.98 -24.71
N THR A 542 -67.91 -18.94 -25.30
CA THR A 542 -69.16 -19.41 -24.68
C THR A 542 -69.78 -20.64 -25.36
N THR A 543 -69.41 -20.94 -26.61
CA THR A 543 -69.97 -22.03 -27.41
C THR A 543 -68.94 -22.77 -28.29
N ALA A 544 -67.73 -23.05 -27.80
CA ALA A 544 -66.78 -23.94 -28.48
C ALA A 544 -65.93 -24.81 -27.52
N ASP A 545 -66.48 -25.95 -27.10
CA ASP A 545 -65.65 -27.14 -26.84
C ASP A 545 -65.01 -27.58 -28.17
N VAL A 546 -63.71 -27.93 -28.15
CA VAL A 546 -62.86 -28.21 -29.33
C VAL A 546 -62.62 -26.94 -30.18
N THR A 547 -61.43 -26.34 -30.16
CA THR A 547 -60.10 -26.95 -30.38
C THR A 547 -59.14 -26.82 -29.18
N SER A 548 -58.71 -27.96 -28.64
CA SER A 548 -58.08 -28.01 -27.30
C SER A 548 -56.55 -27.85 -27.25
N THR A 549 -55.84 -27.86 -28.38
CA THR A 549 -54.36 -27.87 -28.40
C THR A 549 -53.74 -26.47 -28.45
N GLU A 550 -53.83 -25.77 -29.58
CA GLU A 550 -53.09 -24.51 -29.81
C GLU A 550 -53.44 -23.42 -28.77
N LEU A 551 -54.72 -23.35 -28.37
CA LEU A 551 -55.18 -22.37 -27.37
C LEU A 551 -54.81 -22.75 -25.93
N THR A 552 -54.53 -24.03 -25.62
CA THR A 552 -53.93 -24.41 -24.34
C THR A 552 -52.42 -24.25 -24.36
N GLU A 553 -51.76 -24.48 -25.50
CA GLU A 553 -50.33 -24.20 -25.68
C GLU A 553 -50.02 -22.70 -25.59
N LEU A 554 -50.79 -21.82 -26.23
CA LEU A 554 -50.65 -20.37 -26.08
C LEU A 554 -50.89 -19.92 -24.62
N LYS A 555 -51.92 -20.43 -23.95
CA LYS A 555 -52.15 -20.15 -22.51
C LYS A 555 -50.99 -20.66 -21.64
N LYS A 556 -50.42 -21.83 -21.97
CA LYS A 556 -49.26 -22.42 -21.29
C LYS A 556 -48.00 -21.55 -21.49
N VAL A 557 -47.70 -21.12 -22.72
CA VAL A 557 -46.59 -20.20 -23.04
C VAL A 557 -46.75 -18.87 -22.30
N ILE A 558 -47.94 -18.27 -22.29
CA ILE A 558 -48.22 -17.04 -21.54
C ILE A 558 -48.05 -17.25 -20.03
N SER A 559 -48.49 -18.41 -19.49
CA SER A 559 -48.29 -18.73 -18.07
C SER A 559 -46.83 -18.94 -17.70
N GLU A 560 -46.03 -19.53 -18.60
CA GLU A 560 -44.60 -19.77 -18.41
C GLU A 560 -43.79 -18.48 -18.55
N GLN A 561 -44.10 -17.63 -19.53
CA GLN A 561 -43.54 -16.29 -19.65
C GLN A 561 -43.86 -15.44 -18.40
N LYS A 562 -45.08 -15.52 -17.87
CA LYS A 562 -45.45 -14.84 -16.62
C LYS A 562 -44.67 -15.40 -15.42
N ARG A 563 -44.47 -16.72 -15.33
CA ARG A 563 -43.64 -17.37 -14.32
C ARG A 563 -42.17 -16.95 -14.42
N GLN A 564 -41.65 -16.82 -15.64
CA GLN A 564 -40.29 -16.36 -15.92
C GLN A 564 -40.10 -14.88 -15.57
N VAL A 565 -41.06 -14.01 -15.89
CA VAL A 565 -41.06 -12.60 -15.45
C VAL A 565 -41.06 -12.53 -13.92
N GLN A 566 -41.89 -13.33 -13.23
CA GLN A 566 -41.90 -13.35 -11.76
C GLN A 566 -40.57 -13.86 -11.16
N SER A 567 -39.90 -14.84 -11.78
CA SER A 567 -38.54 -15.27 -11.39
C SER A 567 -37.54 -14.11 -11.49
N VAL A 568 -37.54 -13.42 -12.63
CA VAL A 568 -36.66 -12.27 -12.88
C VAL A 568 -36.99 -11.10 -11.93
N GLU A 569 -38.25 -10.87 -11.60
CA GLU A 569 -38.67 -9.87 -10.59
C GLU A 569 -38.14 -10.23 -9.20
N THR A 570 -38.19 -11.50 -8.78
CA THR A 570 -37.59 -11.95 -7.51
C THR A 570 -36.06 -11.84 -7.53
N GLU A 571 -35.39 -12.27 -8.60
CA GLU A 571 -33.93 -12.14 -8.76
C GLU A 571 -33.48 -10.67 -8.73
N VAL A 572 -34.24 -9.77 -9.37
CA VAL A 572 -33.99 -8.31 -9.33
C VAL A 572 -34.22 -7.75 -7.92
N SER A 573 -35.20 -8.26 -7.17
CA SER A 573 -35.43 -7.86 -5.77
C SER A 573 -34.28 -8.31 -4.85
N GLU A 574 -33.82 -9.55 -4.97
CA GLU A 574 -32.66 -10.07 -4.26
C GLU A 574 -31.38 -9.30 -4.62
N LYS A 575 -31.19 -8.97 -5.90
CA LYS A 575 -30.04 -8.16 -6.36
C LYS A 575 -30.08 -6.73 -5.82
N LYS A 576 -31.24 -6.10 -5.71
CA LYS A 576 -31.39 -4.80 -5.04
C LYS A 576 -30.98 -4.87 -3.57
N HIS A 577 -31.49 -5.87 -2.83
CA HIS A 577 -31.15 -6.03 -1.42
C HIS A 577 -29.65 -6.34 -1.21
N GLN A 578 -29.05 -7.11 -2.12
CA GLN A 578 -27.61 -7.34 -2.13
C GLN A 578 -26.80 -6.05 -2.40
N ILE A 579 -27.32 -5.12 -3.22
CA ILE A 579 -26.69 -3.80 -3.43
C ILE A 579 -26.83 -2.92 -2.19
N GLU A 580 -28.02 -2.87 -1.57
CA GLU A 580 -28.28 -2.12 -0.33
C GLU A 580 -27.35 -2.54 0.80
N GLU A 581 -27.15 -3.84 1.00
CA GLU A 581 -26.24 -4.37 2.03
C GLU A 581 -24.76 -4.09 1.71
N LEU A 582 -24.36 -4.14 0.42
CA LEU A 582 -23.02 -3.77 0.00
C LEU A 582 -22.75 -2.26 0.19
N ASP A 583 -23.71 -1.39 -0.10
CA ASP A 583 -23.56 0.06 0.14
C ASP A 583 -23.61 0.40 1.63
N ARG A 584 -24.38 -0.35 2.45
CA ARG A 584 -24.32 -0.28 3.91
C ARG A 584 -22.93 -0.65 4.44
N GLN A 585 -22.33 -1.74 3.92
CA GLN A 585 -20.98 -2.13 4.29
C GLN A 585 -19.94 -1.09 3.85
N ARG A 586 -20.02 -0.59 2.60
CA ARG A 586 -19.14 0.49 2.11
C ARG A 586 -19.22 1.76 2.94
N SER A 587 -20.38 2.09 3.51
CA SER A 587 -20.53 3.22 4.45
C SER A 587 -19.75 2.99 5.75
N LEU A 588 -19.85 1.79 6.33
CA LEU A 588 -19.09 1.43 7.54
C LEU A 588 -17.58 1.39 7.28
N ASP A 589 -17.16 0.85 6.13
CA ASP A 589 -15.76 0.83 5.70
C ASP A 589 -15.23 2.26 5.52
N ALA A 590 -16.02 3.17 4.93
CA ALA A 590 -15.67 4.58 4.80
C ALA A 590 -15.52 5.31 6.14
N GLU A 591 -16.41 5.05 7.11
CA GLU A 591 -16.26 5.57 8.48
C GLU A 591 -15.02 4.99 9.19
N GLN A 592 -14.69 3.71 8.94
CA GLN A 592 -13.47 3.10 9.48
C GLN A 592 -12.21 3.72 8.86
N ILE A 593 -12.20 3.94 7.55
CA ILE A 593 -11.12 4.65 6.84
C ILE A 593 -10.96 6.07 7.39
N HIS A 594 -12.04 6.83 7.59
CA HIS A 594 -11.97 8.17 8.17
C HIS A 594 -11.36 8.16 9.58
N ARG A 595 -11.79 7.24 10.45
CA ARG A 595 -11.22 7.08 11.81
C ARG A 595 -9.74 6.71 11.78
N LEU A 596 -9.31 5.87 10.84
CA LEU A 596 -7.89 5.52 10.67
C LEU A 596 -7.07 6.70 10.11
N GLN A 597 -7.62 7.48 9.18
CA GLN A 597 -7.00 8.70 8.66
C GLN A 597 -6.84 9.77 9.76
N GLU A 598 -7.84 9.94 10.63
CA GLU A 598 -7.77 10.85 11.77
C GLU A 598 -6.69 10.42 12.78
N GLN A 599 -6.59 9.12 13.07
CA GLN A 599 -5.51 8.57 13.91
C GLN A 599 -4.13 8.73 13.26
N LEU A 600 -4.01 8.54 11.95
CA LEU A 600 -2.76 8.74 11.19
C LEU A 600 -2.33 10.21 11.22
N ASN A 601 -3.23 11.14 10.88
CA ASN A 601 -2.97 12.59 10.95
C ASN A 601 -2.49 13.02 12.35
N LYS A 602 -3.12 12.48 13.41
CA LYS A 602 -2.69 12.72 14.79
C LYS A 602 -1.29 12.18 15.07
N LYS A 603 -0.94 11.00 14.53
CA LYS A 603 0.41 10.43 14.65
C LYS A 603 1.45 11.23 13.86
N ASP A 604 1.12 11.73 12.68
CA ASP A 604 2.00 12.61 11.91
C ASP A 604 2.24 13.93 12.64
N ASP A 605 1.24 14.49 13.33
CA ASP A 605 1.40 15.69 14.16
C ASP A 605 2.17 15.43 15.47
N GLU A 606 2.10 14.23 16.04
CA GLU A 606 2.98 13.79 17.12
C GLU A 606 4.43 13.65 16.62
N LEU A 607 4.63 13.07 15.43
CA LEU A 607 5.96 12.93 14.78
C LEU A 607 6.58 14.28 14.43
N LYS A 608 5.83 15.22 13.82
CA LYS A 608 6.32 16.59 13.52
C LYS A 608 6.79 17.32 14.78
N LYS A 609 6.08 17.16 15.90
CA LYS A 609 6.48 17.74 17.21
C LYS A 609 7.78 17.11 17.73
N MET A 610 7.90 15.78 17.61
CA MET A 610 9.15 15.08 17.96
C MET A 610 10.32 15.51 17.06
N GLU A 611 10.13 15.60 15.74
CA GLU A 611 11.12 16.13 14.81
C GLU A 611 11.55 17.55 15.15
N GLU A 612 10.62 18.45 15.46
CA GLU A 612 10.96 19.81 15.88
C GLU A 612 11.78 19.82 17.16
N MET A 613 11.45 18.97 18.14
CA MET A 613 12.23 18.85 19.36
C MET A 613 13.64 18.30 19.07
N TYR A 614 13.78 17.23 18.28
CA TYR A 614 15.07 16.73 17.84
C TYR A 614 15.87 17.78 17.06
N ARG A 615 15.23 18.54 16.16
CA ARG A 615 15.83 19.65 15.40
C ARG A 615 16.34 20.76 16.32
N ARG A 616 15.59 21.11 17.37
CA ARG A 616 16.00 22.07 18.42
C ARG A 616 17.17 21.53 19.26
N TYR A 617 17.16 20.24 19.65
CA TYR A 617 18.29 19.62 20.35
C TYR A 617 19.54 19.58 19.46
N LEU A 618 19.43 19.24 18.17
CA LEU A 618 20.54 19.22 17.22
C LEU A 618 21.12 20.62 17.00
N GLN A 619 20.27 21.67 16.95
CA GLN A 619 20.72 23.06 16.91
C GLN A 619 21.44 23.49 18.20
N LYS A 620 20.92 23.13 19.38
CA LYS A 620 21.59 23.38 20.67
C LYS A 620 22.96 22.69 20.72
N ALA A 621 23.06 21.42 20.32
CA ALA A 621 24.33 20.70 20.25
C ALA A 621 25.32 21.39 19.30
N LYS A 622 24.90 21.76 18.09
CA LYS A 622 25.74 22.51 17.12
C LYS A 622 26.19 23.87 17.65
N ALA A 623 25.36 24.56 18.42
CA ALA A 623 25.74 25.82 19.07
C ALA A 623 26.79 25.59 20.19
N VAL A 624 26.64 24.53 21.00
CA VAL A 624 27.63 24.14 22.01
C VAL A 624 28.96 23.80 21.37
N PHE A 625 29.00 22.92 20.35
CA PHE A 625 30.22 22.61 19.59
C PHE A 625 30.91 23.88 19.07
N LYS A 626 30.17 24.77 18.40
CA LYS A 626 30.71 26.04 17.89
C LYS A 626 31.24 26.95 18.99
N SER A 627 30.65 26.93 20.19
CA SER A 627 31.13 27.71 21.34
C SER A 627 32.38 27.14 22.02
N LEU A 628 32.61 25.82 21.88
CA LEU A 628 33.80 25.13 22.37
C LEU A 628 34.98 25.31 21.42
N ASP A 629 34.77 25.16 20.09
CA ASP A 629 35.76 25.45 19.05
C ASP A 629 36.38 26.85 19.21
N ILE A 630 35.54 27.87 19.48
CA ILE A 630 35.97 29.27 19.66
C ILE A 630 36.77 29.50 20.95
N LYS A 631 36.73 28.56 21.92
CA LYS A 631 37.40 28.67 23.22
C LYS A 631 38.60 27.74 23.41
N GLN A 632 38.86 26.78 22.52
CA GLN A 632 40.05 25.94 22.62
C GLN A 632 41.31 26.63 22.09
N ASN A 633 42.00 27.28 23.03
CA ASN A 633 43.44 27.59 23.09
C ASN A 633 44.31 27.16 21.87
N PRO A 634 45.05 28.08 21.21
CA PRO A 634 45.91 27.76 20.06
C PRO A 634 47.06 26.77 20.33
N ALA A 635 47.29 26.35 21.58
CA ALA A 635 48.30 25.34 21.94
C ALA A 635 48.01 23.93 21.39
N SER A 636 46.77 23.58 21.03
CA SER A 636 46.42 22.25 20.48
C SER A 636 46.78 22.08 18.99
N GLY A 637 47.06 23.19 18.29
CA GLY A 637 47.34 23.20 16.85
C GLY A 637 48.39 22.19 16.37
N PRO A 638 49.58 22.07 17.01
CA PRO A 638 50.63 21.15 16.56
C PRO A 638 50.22 19.67 16.66
N GLU A 639 49.56 19.28 17.75
CA GLU A 639 49.14 17.90 17.99
C GLU A 639 47.95 17.51 17.10
N VAL A 640 46.96 18.39 16.97
CA VAL A 640 45.84 18.20 16.03
C VAL A 640 46.34 18.16 14.58
N GLN A 641 47.37 18.93 14.21
CA GLN A 641 47.97 18.86 12.88
C GLN A 641 48.79 17.57 12.69
N ALA A 642 49.50 17.09 13.71
CA ALA A 642 50.21 15.81 13.65
C ALA A 642 49.24 14.64 13.48
N LEU A 643 48.13 14.62 14.23
CA LEU A 643 47.07 13.63 14.09
C LEU A 643 46.36 13.71 12.73
N ARG A 644 46.14 14.92 12.19
CA ARG A 644 45.65 15.11 10.81
C ARG A 644 46.62 14.55 9.79
N ASN A 645 47.91 14.84 9.90
CA ASN A 645 48.93 14.30 8.99
C ASN A 645 48.98 12.76 9.04
N GLN A 646 48.90 12.16 10.24
CA GLN A 646 48.81 10.70 10.38
C GLN A 646 47.52 10.14 9.77
N LEU A 647 46.37 10.80 9.94
CA LEU A 647 45.12 10.39 9.29
C LEU A 647 45.26 10.44 7.75
N ASP A 648 45.89 11.49 7.23
CA ASP A 648 46.18 11.70 5.82
C ASP A 648 47.15 10.64 5.25
N GLU A 649 48.10 10.15 6.04
CA GLU A 649 49.00 9.04 5.69
C GLU A 649 48.29 7.68 5.74
N LYS A 650 47.43 7.46 6.75
CA LYS A 650 46.60 6.25 6.84
C LYS A 650 45.58 6.18 5.72
N GLN A 651 44.97 7.29 5.32
CA GLN A 651 44.06 7.32 4.17
C GLN A 651 44.81 6.98 2.88
N LYS A 652 45.97 7.59 2.61
CA LYS A 652 46.80 7.23 1.43
C LYS A 652 47.24 5.77 1.42
N LEU A 653 47.45 5.15 2.58
CA LEU A 653 47.72 3.72 2.71
C LEU A 653 46.46 2.87 2.43
N ILE A 654 45.28 3.29 2.89
CA ILE A 654 44.00 2.64 2.56
C ILE A 654 43.74 2.73 1.05
N ASP A 655 43.83 3.92 0.44
CA ASP A 655 43.67 4.14 -1.00
C ASP A 655 44.60 3.25 -1.83
N HIS A 656 45.85 3.04 -1.35
CA HIS A 656 46.82 2.16 -1.99
C HIS A 656 46.45 0.68 -1.84
N LEU A 657 46.03 0.24 -0.65
CA LEU A 657 45.62 -1.14 -0.38
C LEU A 657 44.32 -1.51 -1.10
N GLU A 658 43.35 -0.61 -1.18
CA GLU A 658 42.12 -0.78 -1.98
C GLU A 658 42.45 -0.91 -3.47
N LYS A 659 43.35 -0.06 -3.99
CA LYS A 659 43.80 -0.12 -5.38
C LYS A 659 44.53 -1.43 -5.71
N ASP A 660 45.29 -1.97 -4.77
CA ASP A 660 46.01 -3.24 -4.96
C ASP A 660 45.10 -4.47 -4.72
N TYR A 661 44.10 -4.35 -3.84
CA TYR A 661 43.02 -5.33 -3.71
C TYR A 661 42.19 -5.43 -5.00
N GLU A 662 41.81 -4.31 -5.60
CA GLU A 662 41.01 -4.31 -6.83
C GLU A 662 41.82 -4.84 -8.02
N LYS A 663 43.12 -4.54 -8.14
CA LYS A 663 44.03 -5.25 -9.07
C LYS A 663 44.01 -6.76 -8.82
N SER A 664 44.16 -7.18 -7.57
CA SER A 664 44.17 -8.61 -7.18
C SER A 664 42.86 -9.30 -7.51
N LYS A 665 41.72 -8.60 -7.37
CA LYS A 665 40.39 -9.05 -7.78
C LYS A 665 40.27 -9.18 -9.30
N VAL A 666 40.66 -8.18 -10.07
CA VAL A 666 40.66 -8.25 -11.55
C VAL A 666 41.54 -9.40 -12.05
N MET A 667 42.74 -9.59 -11.49
CA MET A 667 43.62 -10.72 -11.82
C MET A 667 42.95 -12.07 -11.52
N ARG A 668 42.29 -12.23 -10.35
CA ARG A 668 41.53 -13.46 -10.05
C ARG A 668 40.38 -13.69 -11.03
N GLU A 669 39.63 -12.65 -11.38
CA GLU A 669 38.56 -12.79 -12.37
C GLU A 669 39.09 -13.17 -13.76
N GLU A 670 40.28 -12.69 -14.16
CA GLU A 670 40.95 -13.10 -15.41
C GLU A 670 41.43 -14.56 -15.34
N GLU A 671 42.00 -14.99 -14.22
CA GLU A 671 42.36 -16.40 -13.95
C GLU A 671 41.12 -17.30 -14.00
N GLU A 672 40.00 -16.92 -13.37
CA GLU A 672 38.73 -17.64 -13.43
C GLU A 672 38.19 -17.73 -14.88
N LYS A 673 38.20 -16.63 -15.64
CA LYS A 673 37.79 -16.60 -17.06
C LYS A 673 38.68 -17.53 -17.90
N LEU A 674 39.99 -17.60 -17.62
CA LEU A 674 40.92 -18.53 -18.27
C LEU A 674 40.65 -19.99 -17.87
N ILE A 675 40.41 -20.29 -16.59
CA ILE A 675 40.08 -21.62 -16.08
C ILE A 675 38.77 -22.13 -16.70
N ILE A 676 37.71 -21.31 -16.72
CA ILE A 676 36.42 -21.63 -17.35
C ILE A 676 36.62 -21.91 -18.86
N THR A 677 37.41 -21.09 -19.54
CA THR A 677 37.71 -21.26 -20.97
C THR A 677 38.50 -22.55 -21.24
N ALA A 678 39.49 -22.87 -20.40
CA ALA A 678 40.26 -24.11 -20.48
C ALA A 678 39.38 -25.34 -20.22
N TRP A 679 38.52 -25.30 -19.20
CA TRP A 679 37.58 -26.37 -18.86
C TRP A 679 36.54 -26.60 -19.96
N TYR A 680 35.96 -25.53 -20.52
CA TYR A 680 35.04 -25.62 -21.66
C TYR A 680 35.72 -26.25 -22.88
N ASN A 681 36.95 -25.82 -23.21
CA ASN A 681 37.72 -26.40 -24.31
C ASN A 681 38.07 -27.88 -24.07
N LEU A 682 38.43 -28.25 -22.84
CA LEU A 682 38.67 -29.65 -22.46
C LEU A 682 37.39 -30.50 -22.60
N SER A 683 36.25 -30.03 -22.05
CA SER A 683 34.96 -30.72 -22.19
C SER A 683 34.53 -30.84 -23.66
N ARG A 684 34.74 -29.81 -24.49
CA ARG A 684 34.52 -29.87 -25.95
C ARG A 684 35.44 -30.89 -26.64
N GLN A 685 36.71 -31.01 -26.23
CA GLN A 685 37.62 -32.04 -26.75
C GLN A 685 37.21 -33.45 -26.33
N LEU A 686 36.79 -33.66 -25.08
CA LEU A 686 36.30 -34.95 -24.58
C LEU A 686 34.99 -35.36 -25.27
N GLN A 687 34.05 -34.43 -25.47
CA GLN A 687 32.84 -34.66 -26.25
C GLN A 687 33.15 -35.02 -27.70
N ARG A 688 34.11 -34.34 -28.35
CA ARG A 688 34.56 -34.72 -29.70
C ARG A 688 35.14 -36.12 -29.73
N ARG A 689 36.10 -36.45 -28.85
CA ARG A 689 36.65 -37.82 -28.75
C ARG A 689 35.57 -38.88 -28.56
N ALA A 690 34.61 -38.65 -27.66
CA ALA A 690 33.50 -39.59 -27.44
C ALA A 690 32.52 -39.71 -28.63
N VAL A 691 32.45 -38.70 -29.51
CA VAL A 691 31.71 -38.76 -30.79
C VAL A 691 32.55 -39.47 -31.86
N ASP A 692 33.84 -39.16 -31.96
CA ASP A 692 34.79 -39.77 -32.90
C ASP A 692 34.96 -41.28 -32.61
N GLU A 693 34.99 -41.69 -31.34
CA GLU A 693 34.96 -43.08 -30.91
C GLU A 693 33.65 -43.79 -31.33
N LYS A 694 32.49 -43.15 -31.17
CA LYS A 694 31.20 -43.70 -31.61
C LYS A 694 31.07 -43.78 -33.14
N LEU A 695 31.62 -42.81 -33.86
CA LEU A 695 31.68 -42.82 -35.33
C LEU A 695 32.65 -43.89 -35.84
N SER A 696 33.80 -44.05 -35.18
CA SER A 696 34.74 -45.16 -35.41
C SER A 696 34.08 -46.52 -35.20
N HIS A 697 33.34 -46.70 -34.09
CA HIS A 697 32.56 -47.90 -33.83
C HIS A 697 31.51 -48.18 -34.92
N ASN A 698 30.72 -47.16 -35.30
CA ASN A 698 29.72 -47.29 -36.36
C ASN A 698 30.33 -47.58 -37.75
N ASN A 699 31.54 -47.10 -38.05
CA ASN A 699 32.23 -47.40 -39.32
C ASN A 699 32.61 -48.89 -39.46
N SER A 700 32.70 -49.65 -38.37
CA SER A 700 32.84 -51.11 -38.43
C SER A 700 31.54 -51.83 -38.82
N GLY A 701 30.38 -51.20 -38.60
CA GLY A 701 29.05 -51.76 -38.72
C GLY A 701 28.31 -51.37 -39.99
N GLN A 702 28.77 -51.84 -41.17
CA GLN A 702 27.98 -51.66 -42.40
C GLN A 702 26.55 -52.20 -42.25
N SER A 703 25.57 -51.30 -42.39
CA SER A 703 24.14 -51.61 -42.34
C SER A 703 23.76 -52.79 -43.24
N PHE A 704 22.88 -53.64 -42.73
CA PHE A 704 22.41 -54.85 -43.41
C PHE A 704 21.83 -54.55 -44.81
N LEU A 705 21.11 -53.43 -44.94
CA LEU A 705 20.55 -52.96 -46.22
C LEU A 705 21.63 -52.53 -47.23
N THR A 706 22.80 -52.06 -46.77
CA THR A 706 23.93 -51.72 -47.65
C THR A 706 24.57 -53.00 -48.20
N LYS A 707 24.76 -54.03 -47.35
CA LYS A 707 25.25 -55.34 -47.76
C LYS A 707 24.31 -56.02 -48.76
N GLN A 708 22.99 -55.99 -48.52
CA GLN A 708 21.99 -56.62 -49.38
C GLN A 708 21.94 -56.02 -50.80
N ARG A 709 22.24 -54.72 -50.96
CA ARG A 709 22.33 -54.05 -52.27
C ARG A 709 23.55 -54.46 -53.09
N GLN A 710 24.67 -54.84 -52.46
CA GLN A 710 25.89 -55.25 -53.18
C GLN A 710 25.82 -56.68 -53.73
N VAL A 711 25.05 -57.58 -53.08
CA VAL A 711 24.95 -59.01 -53.45
C VAL A 711 24.34 -59.22 -54.85
N HIS A 712 23.49 -58.31 -55.32
CA HIS A 712 22.76 -58.44 -56.59
C HIS A 712 23.53 -57.90 -57.82
N GLY A 713 24.76 -57.38 -57.63
CA GLY A 713 25.53 -56.72 -58.69
C GLY A 713 26.62 -57.56 -59.36
N ARG A 714 26.73 -58.87 -59.09
CA ARG A 714 27.80 -59.74 -59.64
C ARG A 714 27.33 -61.12 -60.09
N ARG A 715 26.42 -61.16 -61.06
CA ARG A 715 26.23 -62.29 -61.99
C ARG A 715 25.77 -61.81 -63.37
N ILE A 716 26.75 -61.44 -64.19
CA ILE A 716 26.88 -61.56 -65.65
C ILE A 716 28.34 -61.23 -65.96
#